data_AF-A0A9X7TIW8-F1
#
_entry.id   AF-A0A9X7TIW8-F1
#
_cell.length_a   1.000
_cell.length_b   1.000
_cell.length_c   1.000
_cell.angle_alpha   90.00
_cell.angle_beta   90.00
_cell.angle_gamma   90.00
#
_symmetry.space_group_name_H-M   'P 1'
#
loop_
_entity.id
_entity.type
_entity.pdbx_description
1 polymer ?
#
loop_
_entity_poly.entity_id
_entity_poly.type
_entity_poly.pdbx_seq_one_letter_code
_entity_poly.pdbx_strand_id
1 'polypeptide(L)'
;MRKITSLTSLRALLKKDRIIIRVLPYMENLVKKYCPECVEVPKEFNNINELQNWHDYIKSKSTYKIIGRSYVIDLLLNKVKIGEGSLKIRGNVITISPYKAISYVSKKVKNKEDISKILDYSIFVLKGYSTYIPALLTEGIKLSDMKKIEESLKTFNKFRRILYINENQYISPQELLKNVYKGTNLREDWEKLSPIWKEIIYYLIDSSLGLLPGQAKRELSIFDFSTEEEDISIIPYPEYVDIVNLAVAELMRGNNVAILGNLKTGKSTIAELIRRRSLEHKLQIEVVDYHNANGIYTSIEKLKSNTERTLYVLTEDLFQSLEINNVFKIFTNERFIYSLSKDKGLTLRLDERISTIPMHYMIMFQTDNIETTVNKALENFYYDYWEYVYNVIFDADPNKILWYSPILAIYDNYNTSIPVQISSLVLKSTGRKNVNNNDLILKWFSKCNIPFRVPRSPDYYTDVLDQIDVNNLLRKISEEIANSIRTNETVDNVLEVYSYLTINEGNEPIVVPELNIYFDNNFPFMKIILPYIIEKIKDRIDVERYCKELGYSKQPYKTLARIKGILMKRTEENCYSLAIDILLSASKNGKIEWIRFILDDILTNINYLKKSSYQIIAMLFNYLKYSRDDIDKIKKIFYNIENENKYSIFLKSLLDYNDSSLDNLSFDNPLWATLGYGFLGIYSLSNHDLLKLALIYDKFRKSYSIVKSNKINTDDPHLKDFFPINNGIYDYIDELKDRLDAGIGYTLLLTHPREESARATIELAEKLMLNWYTRIKNKLKSGKIKDEEAMDLLKIYQIKLMKSLISGGKYEYKSVLQDIVELEDLSKKIYEPDVKGSLSIASYIAKRVLGMEEKPRLFSGTTLDLLIYISSEILLGAEDKSKFFDFIANQIKNKEEGIDKALVGIIVSVIRNDKKELDKAIEYARENYYSVMLEILSRYVNDRKMFVVALIPYIGMWHFLGG
;
A
#
# COMPACT_ATOMS: atom_id res chain seq x y z
N MET A 1 11.96 -13.31 -6.36
CA MET A 1 12.24 -13.01 -4.93
C MET A 1 12.16 -14.29 -4.12
N ARG A 2 13.20 -14.63 -3.33
CA ARG A 2 13.17 -15.77 -2.41
C ARG A 2 12.40 -15.37 -1.15
N LYS A 3 11.39 -16.15 -0.72
CA LYS A 3 10.62 -15.89 0.50
C LYS A 3 11.55 -15.98 1.72
N ILE A 4 11.88 -14.84 2.31
CA ILE A 4 12.56 -14.77 3.60
C ILE A 4 11.53 -15.15 4.67
N THR A 5 11.74 -16.29 5.32
CA THR A 5 10.81 -16.81 6.32
C THR A 5 11.02 -16.09 7.65
N SER A 6 10.01 -15.34 8.12
CA SER A 6 10.03 -14.74 9.46
C SER A 6 10.00 -15.81 10.56
N LEU A 7 10.41 -15.48 11.80
CA LEU A 7 10.31 -16.38 12.97
C LEU A 7 8.86 -16.86 13.21
N THR A 8 7.86 -16.02 12.89
CA THR A 8 6.44 -16.37 12.95
C THR A 8 6.07 -17.40 11.87
N SER A 9 6.63 -17.25 10.67
CA SER A 9 6.49 -18.20 9.57
C SER A 9 7.25 -19.52 9.84
N LEU A 10 8.35 -19.48 10.60
CA LEU A 10 9.07 -20.67 11.05
C LEU A 10 8.17 -21.54 11.95
N ARG A 11 7.45 -20.94 12.91
CA ARG A 11 6.49 -21.68 13.76
C ARG A 11 5.37 -22.34 12.94
N ALA A 12 4.85 -21.66 11.92
CA ALA A 12 3.84 -22.24 11.03
C ALA A 12 4.42 -23.35 10.14
N LEU A 13 5.65 -23.18 9.65
CA LEU A 13 6.36 -24.23 8.91
C LEU A 13 6.57 -25.45 9.79
N LEU A 14 7.04 -25.27 11.03
CA LEU A 14 7.30 -26.31 12.03
C LEU A 14 6.08 -27.17 12.40
N LYS A 15 4.86 -26.79 12.00
CA LYS A 15 3.65 -27.61 12.13
C LYS A 15 3.52 -28.71 11.06
N LYS A 16 4.34 -28.69 10.02
CA LYS A 16 4.33 -29.72 8.97
C LYS A 16 5.09 -30.97 9.41
N ASP A 17 4.61 -32.14 8.95
CA ASP A 17 5.21 -33.44 9.29
C ASP A 17 6.55 -33.73 8.59
N ARG A 18 6.84 -33.03 7.48
CA ARG A 18 8.10 -33.14 6.73
C ARG A 18 8.68 -31.77 6.42
N ILE A 19 9.83 -31.46 7.03
CA ILE A 19 10.47 -30.16 6.91
C ILE A 19 11.98 -30.33 6.81
N ILE A 20 12.57 -29.58 5.88
CA ILE A 20 14.02 -29.40 5.78
C ILE A 20 14.31 -27.91 5.87
N ILE A 21 15.05 -27.54 6.91
CA ILE A 21 15.48 -26.17 7.18
C ILE A 21 16.94 -26.06 6.77
N ARG A 22 17.20 -25.28 5.72
CA ARG A 22 18.57 -25.00 5.28
C ARG A 22 19.09 -23.79 6.04
N VAL A 23 20.33 -23.89 6.49
CA VAL A 23 21.00 -22.82 7.23
C VAL A 23 22.39 -22.56 6.66
N LEU A 24 22.96 -21.41 7.05
CA LEU A 24 24.36 -21.10 6.84
C LEU A 24 25.20 -21.61 8.02
N PRO A 25 26.54 -21.69 7.89
CA PRO A 25 27.39 -22.03 9.02
C PRO A 25 27.08 -21.17 10.26
N TYR A 26 27.03 -21.80 11.43
CA TYR A 26 26.75 -21.18 12.74
C TYR A 26 25.32 -20.67 12.96
N MET A 27 24.39 -20.96 12.04
CA MET A 27 22.97 -20.64 12.20
C MET A 27 22.13 -21.82 12.71
N GLU A 28 22.70 -23.03 12.79
CA GLU A 28 22.05 -24.27 13.24
C GLU A 28 21.47 -24.12 14.66
N ASN A 29 22.27 -23.60 15.59
CA ASN A 29 21.90 -23.39 17.00
C ASN A 29 20.71 -22.43 17.17
N LEU A 30 20.62 -21.41 16.30
CA LEU A 30 19.50 -20.47 16.33
C LEU A 30 18.19 -21.20 16.03
N VAL A 31 18.20 -22.14 15.09
CA VAL A 31 17.00 -22.92 14.72
C VAL A 31 16.66 -23.94 15.80
N LYS A 32 17.66 -24.65 16.33
CA LYS A 32 17.47 -25.62 17.43
C LYS A 32 16.80 -25.00 18.65
N LYS A 33 17.06 -23.72 18.95
CA LYS A 33 16.36 -22.99 20.02
C LYS A 33 14.84 -22.95 19.84
N TYR A 34 14.35 -22.95 18.59
CA TYR A 34 12.93 -22.88 18.25
C TYR A 34 12.33 -24.22 17.77
N CYS A 35 13.18 -25.20 17.47
CA CYS A 35 12.80 -26.58 17.13
C CYS A 35 13.77 -27.55 17.83
N PRO A 36 13.62 -27.79 19.13
CA PRO A 36 14.46 -28.73 19.87
C PRO A 36 14.36 -30.16 19.30
N GLU A 37 13.23 -30.51 18.69
CA GLU A 37 12.98 -31.80 18.07
C GLU A 37 13.63 -31.98 16.69
N CYS A 38 14.21 -30.92 16.11
CA CYS A 38 14.84 -31.00 14.80
C CYS A 38 16.19 -31.74 14.88
N VAL A 39 16.38 -32.70 13.98
CA VAL A 39 17.63 -33.45 13.84
C VAL A 39 18.62 -32.62 13.02
N GLU A 40 19.79 -32.32 13.59
CA GLU A 40 20.88 -31.65 12.87
C GLU A 40 21.72 -32.68 12.11
N VAL A 41 21.91 -32.44 10.82
CA VAL A 41 22.77 -33.24 9.95
C VAL A 41 24.24 -32.96 10.27
N PRO A 42 25.16 -33.96 10.15
CA PRO A 42 26.59 -33.73 10.25
C PRO A 42 27.08 -32.59 9.35
N LYS A 43 28.03 -31.83 9.89
CA LYS A 43 28.68 -30.71 9.18
C LYS A 43 29.78 -31.19 8.23
N GLU A 44 30.39 -32.31 8.58
CA GLU A 44 31.49 -32.96 7.87
C GLU A 44 31.16 -34.46 7.74
N PHE A 45 31.66 -35.10 6.68
CA PHE A 45 31.56 -36.54 6.45
C PHE A 45 32.94 -37.12 6.21
N ASN A 46 33.20 -38.33 6.69
CA ASN A 46 34.48 -39.00 6.52
C ASN A 46 34.60 -39.67 5.15
N ASN A 47 33.49 -40.16 4.61
CA ASN A 47 33.44 -40.82 3.29
C ASN A 47 32.03 -40.72 2.68
N ILE A 48 31.92 -41.11 1.41
CA ILE A 48 30.66 -41.07 0.64
C ILE A 48 29.60 -42.01 1.24
N ASN A 49 30.00 -43.14 1.82
CA ASN A 49 29.06 -44.09 2.43
C ASN A 49 28.32 -43.47 3.62
N GLU A 50 29.00 -42.63 4.42
CA GLU A 50 28.38 -41.90 5.53
C GLU A 50 27.30 -40.92 5.03
N LEU A 51 27.57 -40.21 3.94
CA LEU A 51 26.61 -39.32 3.28
C LEU A 51 25.40 -40.11 2.75
N GLN A 52 25.66 -41.27 2.12
CA GLN A 52 24.62 -42.15 1.59
C GLN A 52 23.73 -42.73 2.69
N ASN A 53 24.32 -43.15 3.82
CA ASN A 53 23.57 -43.62 4.99
C ASN A 53 22.62 -42.54 5.54
N TRP A 54 23.07 -41.27 5.56
CA TRP A 54 22.20 -40.15 5.93
C TRP A 54 21.11 -39.90 4.89
N HIS A 55 21.41 -39.99 3.60
CA HIS A 55 20.40 -39.91 2.55
C HIS A 55 19.29 -40.95 2.73
N ASP A 56 19.67 -42.21 2.94
CA ASP A 56 18.75 -43.33 3.11
C ASP A 56 17.97 -43.21 4.42
N TYR A 57 18.60 -42.74 5.50
CA TYR A 57 17.91 -42.42 6.76
C TYR A 57 16.79 -41.40 6.55
N ILE A 58 17.07 -40.27 5.89
CA ILE A 58 16.06 -39.22 5.64
C ILE A 58 14.93 -39.74 4.78
N LYS A 59 15.25 -40.53 3.74
CA LYS A 59 14.26 -41.12 2.83
C LYS A 59 13.38 -42.17 3.51
N SER A 60 13.91 -42.90 4.49
CA SER A 60 13.18 -43.95 5.23
C SER A 60 12.12 -43.41 6.21
N LYS A 61 12.21 -42.14 6.61
CA LYS A 61 11.32 -41.55 7.61
C LYS A 61 10.02 -41.02 6.99
N SER A 62 8.88 -41.50 7.50
CA SER A 62 7.55 -41.03 7.10
C SER A 62 7.28 -39.59 7.55
N THR A 63 7.89 -39.16 8.66
CA THR A 63 7.88 -37.79 9.20
C THR A 63 9.28 -37.40 9.67
N TYR A 64 9.72 -36.15 9.42
CA TYR A 64 11.02 -35.65 9.85
C TYR A 64 11.08 -34.13 9.88
N LYS A 65 11.88 -33.58 10.80
CA LYS A 65 12.28 -32.17 10.83
C LYS A 65 13.79 -32.11 10.90
N ILE A 66 14.42 -31.64 9.82
CA ILE A 66 15.87 -31.71 9.65
C ILE A 66 16.43 -30.30 9.49
N ILE A 67 17.56 -30.04 10.12
CA ILE A 67 18.35 -28.82 9.97
C ILE A 67 19.73 -29.20 9.44
N GLY A 68 20.23 -28.47 8.45
CA GLY A 68 21.59 -28.66 7.97
C GLY A 68 22.06 -27.51 7.09
N ARG A 69 23.37 -27.46 6.86
CA ARG A 69 23.98 -26.46 5.98
C ARG A 69 23.45 -26.61 4.56
N SER A 70 23.25 -25.50 3.86
CA SER A 70 22.59 -25.51 2.54
C SER A 70 23.21 -26.50 1.55
N TYR A 71 24.54 -26.47 1.40
CA TYR A 71 25.24 -27.38 0.48
C TYR A 71 25.11 -28.86 0.89
N VAL A 72 25.27 -29.16 2.18
CA VAL A 72 25.11 -30.52 2.73
C VAL A 72 23.71 -31.07 2.47
N ILE A 73 22.68 -30.25 2.71
CA ILE A 73 21.29 -30.64 2.46
C ILE A 73 21.05 -30.87 0.97
N ASP A 74 21.62 -30.05 0.09
CA ASP A 74 21.42 -30.19 -1.34
C ASP A 74 22.12 -31.46 -1.89
N LEU A 75 23.26 -31.85 -1.33
CA LEU A 75 23.88 -33.17 -1.56
C LEU A 75 22.97 -34.31 -1.06
N LEU A 76 22.50 -34.23 0.19
CA LEU A 76 21.61 -35.24 0.78
C LEU A 76 20.25 -35.36 0.08
N LEU A 77 19.85 -34.38 -0.72
CA LEU A 77 18.61 -34.44 -1.50
C LEU A 77 18.84 -34.72 -2.98
N ASN A 78 20.08 -35.07 -3.37
CA ASN A 78 20.51 -35.26 -4.75
C ASN A 78 20.12 -34.08 -5.66
N LYS A 79 20.14 -32.87 -5.10
CA LYS A 79 19.92 -31.62 -5.85
C LYS A 79 21.19 -31.08 -6.48
N VAL A 80 22.33 -31.57 -5.99
CA VAL A 80 23.71 -31.34 -6.41
C VAL A 80 24.46 -32.66 -6.17
N LYS A 81 25.40 -33.03 -7.03
CA LYS A 81 26.27 -34.21 -6.85
C LYS A 81 27.65 -33.82 -6.36
N ILE A 82 28.39 -34.76 -5.77
CA ILE A 82 29.83 -34.57 -5.54
C ILE A 82 30.52 -34.35 -6.89
N GLY A 83 31.42 -33.37 -6.96
CA GLY A 83 32.03 -32.83 -8.17
C GLY A 83 31.25 -31.66 -8.80
N GLU A 84 30.04 -31.37 -8.33
CA GLU A 84 29.25 -30.21 -8.77
C GLU A 84 29.23 -29.15 -7.65
N GLY A 85 30.03 -28.09 -7.80
CA GLY A 85 29.99 -26.95 -6.91
C GLY A 85 28.63 -26.26 -6.87
N SER A 86 28.19 -25.86 -5.68
CA SER A 86 27.02 -25.00 -5.50
C SER A 86 27.16 -23.99 -4.37
N LEU A 87 27.05 -22.71 -4.75
CA LEU A 87 26.99 -21.55 -3.84
C LEU A 87 25.58 -20.94 -3.83
N LYS A 88 24.61 -21.63 -4.44
CA LYS A 88 23.21 -21.20 -4.50
C LYS A 88 22.47 -21.67 -3.25
N ILE A 89 21.84 -20.73 -2.58
CA ILE A 89 20.88 -21.05 -1.53
C ILE A 89 19.52 -21.43 -2.15
N ARG A 90 18.95 -22.57 -1.77
CA ARG A 90 17.62 -23.04 -2.24
C ARG A 90 16.65 -23.20 -1.06
N GLY A 91 15.34 -23.16 -1.31
CA GLY A 91 14.30 -23.48 -0.30
C GLY A 91 14.14 -22.45 0.84
N ASN A 92 13.64 -22.92 1.99
CA ASN A 92 13.40 -22.10 3.20
C ASN A 92 14.71 -21.88 3.95
N VAL A 93 15.13 -20.61 4.09
CA VAL A 93 16.43 -20.24 4.66
C VAL A 93 16.25 -19.18 5.72
N ILE A 94 17.00 -19.32 6.80
CA ILE A 94 16.98 -18.37 7.91
C ILE A 94 18.13 -17.39 7.73
N THR A 95 17.78 -16.11 7.73
CA THR A 95 18.67 -15.01 7.38
C THR A 95 18.58 -13.92 8.44
N ILE A 96 19.65 -13.12 8.59
CA ILE A 96 19.59 -11.92 9.44
C ILE A 96 19.45 -10.72 8.51
N SER A 97 18.30 -10.05 8.61
CA SER A 97 18.11 -8.78 7.90
C SER A 97 19.18 -7.77 8.36
N PRO A 98 19.81 -7.02 7.44
CA PRO A 98 20.85 -6.05 7.76
C PRO A 98 20.47 -5.05 8.85
N TYR A 99 19.24 -4.53 8.82
CA TYR A 99 18.73 -3.61 9.85
C TYR A 99 18.74 -4.20 11.27
N LYS A 100 18.51 -5.52 11.40
CA LYS A 100 18.59 -6.21 12.70
C LYS A 100 20.03 -6.38 13.14
N ALA A 101 20.95 -6.68 12.21
CA ALA A 101 22.38 -6.76 12.51
C ALA A 101 22.92 -5.41 12.98
N ILE A 102 22.68 -4.34 12.22
CA ILE A 102 23.04 -2.96 12.59
C ILE A 102 22.46 -2.63 13.96
N SER A 103 21.15 -2.82 14.15
CA SER A 103 20.51 -2.52 15.43
C SER A 103 21.06 -3.34 16.61
N TYR A 104 21.47 -4.58 16.38
CA TYR A 104 22.04 -5.42 17.42
C TYR A 104 23.43 -4.92 17.83
N VAL A 105 24.28 -4.59 16.85
CA VAL A 105 25.63 -4.08 17.07
C VAL A 105 25.58 -2.69 17.72
N SER A 106 24.79 -1.76 17.17
CA SER A 106 24.68 -0.40 17.71
C SER A 106 24.20 -0.33 19.16
N LYS A 107 23.42 -1.32 19.62
CA LYS A 107 22.95 -1.39 21.02
C LYS A 107 24.02 -1.90 22.00
N LYS A 108 25.05 -2.58 21.50
CA LYS A 108 26.02 -3.29 22.34
C LYS A 108 27.42 -2.69 22.29
N VAL A 109 27.77 -2.01 21.21
CA VAL A 109 29.10 -1.45 21.01
C VAL A 109 29.19 -0.05 21.60
N LYS A 110 30.26 0.23 22.34
CA LYS A 110 30.52 1.56 22.94
C LYS A 110 31.06 2.55 21.92
N ASN A 111 31.99 2.12 21.05
CA ASN A 111 32.57 2.96 20.01
C ASN A 111 31.76 2.87 18.72
N LYS A 112 31.09 3.96 18.32
CA LYS A 112 30.24 3.98 17.12
C LYS A 112 31.01 3.71 15.82
N GLU A 113 32.29 4.05 15.76
CA GLU A 113 33.14 3.80 14.59
C GLU A 113 33.40 2.31 14.33
N ASP A 114 33.32 1.48 15.38
CA ASP A 114 33.53 0.04 15.25
C ASP A 114 32.32 -0.69 14.68
N ILE A 115 31.15 -0.04 14.60
CA ILE A 115 29.93 -0.67 14.08
C ILE A 115 30.15 -1.16 12.64
N SER A 116 30.68 -0.31 11.76
CA SER A 116 30.95 -0.69 10.37
C SER A 116 32.04 -1.76 10.27
N LYS A 117 33.07 -1.70 11.12
CA LYS A 117 34.15 -2.70 11.17
C LYS A 117 33.59 -4.09 11.54
N ILE A 118 32.73 -4.15 12.55
CA ILE A 118 32.09 -5.39 13.01
C ILE A 118 31.18 -5.97 11.92
N LEU A 119 30.38 -5.12 11.26
CA LEU A 119 29.52 -5.56 10.18
C LEU A 119 30.34 -6.09 9.00
N ASP A 120 31.41 -5.39 8.61
CA ASP A 120 32.26 -5.81 7.49
C ASP A 120 33.11 -7.04 7.82
N TYR A 121 33.39 -7.29 9.10
CA TYR A 121 33.98 -8.52 9.62
C TYR A 121 32.97 -9.69 9.69
N SER A 122 31.67 -9.40 9.74
CA SER A 122 30.64 -10.43 9.99
C SER A 122 29.78 -10.75 8.76
N ILE A 123 30.04 -10.08 7.65
CA ILE A 123 29.29 -10.23 6.40
C ILE A 123 29.62 -11.56 5.73
N PHE A 124 28.59 -12.20 5.21
CA PHE A 124 28.69 -13.43 4.45
C PHE A 124 27.97 -13.24 3.11
N VAL A 125 28.67 -13.52 2.02
CA VAL A 125 28.19 -13.29 0.65
C VAL A 125 28.20 -14.61 -0.12
N LEU A 126 27.11 -14.86 -0.84
CA LEU A 126 26.93 -15.94 -1.80
C LEU A 126 26.37 -15.37 -3.12
N LYS A 127 26.11 -16.24 -4.09
CA LYS A 127 25.58 -15.84 -5.40
C LYS A 127 24.20 -15.18 -5.26
N GLY A 128 24.14 -13.88 -5.58
CA GLY A 128 22.96 -13.03 -5.51
C GLY A 128 22.38 -12.82 -4.12
N TYR A 129 23.18 -13.00 -3.06
CA TYR A 129 22.67 -12.97 -1.68
C TYR A 129 23.75 -12.62 -0.66
N SER A 130 23.42 -11.77 0.33
CA SER A 130 24.28 -11.48 1.49
C SER A 130 23.50 -11.48 2.80
N THR A 131 24.20 -11.74 3.91
CA THR A 131 23.65 -11.74 5.28
C THR A 131 24.79 -11.67 6.29
N TYR A 132 24.45 -11.50 7.57
CA TYR A 132 25.41 -11.55 8.67
C TYR A 132 25.35 -12.89 9.41
N ILE A 133 26.50 -13.34 9.93
CA ILE A 133 26.61 -14.51 10.80
C ILE A 133 26.57 -14.06 12.27
N PRO A 134 25.62 -14.54 13.11
CA PRO A 134 25.46 -14.04 14.47
C PRO A 134 26.64 -14.34 15.39
N ALA A 135 27.31 -15.47 15.15
CA ALA A 135 28.53 -15.84 15.87
C ALA A 135 29.66 -14.81 15.61
N LEU A 136 29.86 -14.42 14.34
CA LEU A 136 30.81 -13.37 13.96
C LEU A 136 30.41 -11.99 14.50
N LEU A 137 29.12 -11.64 14.51
CA LEU A 137 28.66 -10.39 15.12
C LEU A 137 29.02 -10.33 16.61
N THR A 138 28.87 -11.45 17.32
CA THR A 138 29.18 -11.54 18.75
C THR A 138 30.69 -11.54 18.99
N GLU A 139 31.46 -12.22 18.16
CA GLU A 139 32.93 -12.17 18.16
C GLU A 139 33.44 -10.75 17.89
N GLY A 140 32.91 -10.08 16.87
CA GLY A 140 33.29 -8.72 16.50
C GLY A 140 33.02 -7.70 17.62
N ILE A 141 31.90 -7.82 18.34
CA ILE A 141 31.63 -6.98 19.53
C ILE A 141 32.71 -7.20 20.60
N LYS A 142 33.06 -8.46 20.90
CA LYS A 142 34.13 -8.78 21.86
C LYS A 142 35.48 -8.22 21.41
N LEU A 143 35.79 -8.33 20.12
CA LEU A 143 37.02 -7.80 19.54
C LEU A 143 37.07 -6.27 19.61
N SER A 144 35.93 -5.59 19.42
CA SER A 144 35.82 -4.13 19.61
C SER A 144 36.04 -3.75 21.08
N ASP A 145 35.44 -4.47 22.03
CA ASP A 145 35.67 -4.27 23.47
C ASP A 145 37.14 -4.46 23.85
N MET A 146 37.86 -5.35 23.16
CA MET A 146 39.30 -5.61 23.32
C MET A 146 40.19 -4.69 22.48
N LYS A 147 39.63 -3.76 21.68
CA LYS A 147 40.36 -2.91 20.71
C LYS A 147 41.17 -3.68 19.66
N LYS A 148 40.74 -4.89 19.29
CA LYS A 148 41.38 -5.78 18.31
C LYS A 148 40.58 -5.99 17.02
N ILE A 149 39.40 -5.37 16.89
CA ILE A 149 38.53 -5.56 15.72
C ILE A 149 39.21 -5.16 14.41
N GLU A 150 40.00 -4.09 14.41
CA GLU A 150 40.68 -3.62 13.22
C GLU A 150 41.78 -4.57 12.75
N GLU A 151 42.60 -5.07 13.67
CA GLU A 151 43.62 -6.09 13.40
C GLU A 151 42.96 -7.37 12.84
N SER A 152 41.89 -7.83 13.48
CA SER A 152 41.17 -9.03 13.06
C SER A 152 40.50 -8.88 11.68
N LEU A 153 39.97 -7.68 11.39
CA LEU A 153 39.42 -7.36 10.08
C LEU A 153 40.52 -7.31 9.01
N LYS A 154 41.70 -6.75 9.30
CA LYS A 154 42.86 -6.77 8.40
C LYS A 154 43.30 -8.20 8.08
N THR A 155 43.39 -9.07 9.09
CA THR A 155 43.69 -10.50 8.86
C THR A 155 42.62 -11.16 7.98
N PHE A 156 41.34 -10.95 8.26
CA PHE A 156 40.26 -11.52 7.44
C PHE A 156 40.25 -10.97 6.00
N ASN A 157 40.57 -9.69 5.81
CA ASN A 157 40.59 -9.05 4.50
C ASN A 157 41.52 -9.76 3.50
N LYS A 158 42.63 -10.34 3.99
CA LYS A 158 43.53 -11.18 3.18
C LYS A 158 42.87 -12.44 2.61
N PHE A 159 41.78 -12.92 3.22
CA PHE A 159 41.01 -14.08 2.76
C PHE A 159 39.67 -13.68 2.11
N ARG A 160 39.29 -12.40 2.12
CA ARG A 160 37.94 -11.92 1.78
C ARG A 160 37.45 -12.36 0.41
N ARG A 161 38.34 -12.49 -0.59
CA ARG A 161 37.98 -12.94 -1.95
C ARG A 161 37.31 -14.32 -1.97
N ILE A 162 37.44 -15.13 -0.92
CA ILE A 162 36.68 -16.38 -0.77
C ILE A 162 35.16 -16.16 -0.86
N LEU A 163 34.67 -14.97 -0.50
CA LEU A 163 33.26 -14.61 -0.58
C LEU A 163 32.80 -14.27 -2.01
N TYR A 164 33.73 -14.10 -2.95
CA TYR A 164 33.48 -13.61 -4.31
C TYR A 164 33.68 -14.69 -5.39
N ILE A 165 34.04 -15.90 -4.98
CA ILE A 165 34.29 -17.03 -5.88
C ILE A 165 33.04 -17.45 -6.68
N ASN A 166 33.30 -18.09 -7.83
CA ASN A 166 32.31 -18.81 -8.63
C ASN A 166 32.42 -20.33 -8.42
N GLU A 167 31.32 -21.02 -8.73
CA GLU A 167 31.20 -22.48 -8.68
C GLU A 167 32.12 -23.11 -9.74
N ASN A 168 32.87 -24.17 -9.39
CA ASN A 168 33.73 -24.95 -10.30
C ASN A 168 34.77 -24.12 -11.08
N GLN A 169 35.17 -22.96 -10.55
CA GLN A 169 36.19 -22.12 -11.18
C GLN A 169 37.60 -22.72 -11.08
N TYR A 170 37.84 -23.55 -10.06
CA TYR A 170 39.13 -24.15 -9.74
C TYR A 170 39.00 -25.66 -9.60
N ILE A 171 40.13 -26.38 -9.63
CA ILE A 171 40.14 -27.85 -9.66
C ILE A 171 40.44 -28.43 -8.26
N SER A 172 41.15 -27.69 -7.40
CA SER A 172 41.51 -28.15 -6.04
C SER A 172 41.38 -27.07 -4.96
N PRO A 173 41.23 -27.45 -3.67
CA PRO A 173 41.25 -26.51 -2.54
C PRO A 173 42.48 -25.61 -2.49
N GLN A 174 43.65 -26.16 -2.84
CA GLN A 174 44.93 -25.47 -2.77
C GLN A 174 45.03 -24.39 -3.85
N GLU A 175 44.62 -24.73 -5.08
CA GLU A 175 44.56 -23.78 -6.19
C GLU A 175 43.57 -22.64 -5.87
N LEU A 176 42.40 -22.98 -5.36
CA LEU A 176 41.41 -21.98 -4.97
C LEU A 176 41.95 -21.05 -3.88
N LEU A 177 42.51 -21.61 -2.79
CA LEU A 177 43.06 -20.83 -1.68
C LEU A 177 44.19 -19.90 -2.15
N LYS A 178 45.07 -20.38 -3.04
CA LYS A 178 46.15 -19.59 -3.64
C LYS A 178 45.65 -18.38 -4.44
N ASN A 179 44.51 -18.51 -5.10
CA ASN A 179 43.94 -17.44 -5.91
C ASN A 179 43.18 -16.40 -5.07
N VAL A 180 42.50 -16.83 -4.00
CA VAL A 180 41.70 -15.94 -3.14
C VAL A 180 42.50 -15.29 -2.02
N TYR A 181 43.59 -15.90 -1.56
CA TYR A 181 44.45 -15.31 -0.55
C TYR A 181 45.27 -14.15 -1.13
N LYS A 182 45.37 -13.06 -0.36
CA LYS A 182 46.05 -11.79 -0.70
C LYS A 182 46.79 -11.24 0.51
N GLY A 183 47.85 -11.96 0.90
CA GLY A 183 48.76 -11.56 1.98
C GLY A 183 50.16 -12.13 1.80
N THR A 184 51.06 -11.70 2.67
CA THR A 184 52.50 -11.97 2.59
C THR A 184 52.92 -13.29 3.25
N ASN A 185 52.19 -13.76 4.27
CA ASN A 185 52.52 -15.01 4.98
C ASN A 185 51.24 -15.79 5.34
N LEU A 186 50.82 -16.70 4.45
CA LEU A 186 49.58 -17.46 4.63
C LEU A 186 49.54 -18.23 5.94
N ARG A 187 50.65 -18.85 6.35
CA ARG A 187 50.68 -19.68 7.56
C ARG A 187 50.42 -18.83 8.80
N GLU A 188 51.10 -17.70 8.93
CA GLU A 188 50.93 -16.79 10.05
C GLU A 188 49.53 -16.14 10.07
N ASP A 189 49.06 -15.69 8.91
CA ASP A 189 47.74 -15.07 8.78
C ASP A 189 46.61 -16.08 9.02
N TRP A 190 46.79 -17.33 8.60
CA TRP A 190 45.87 -18.43 8.91
C TRP A 190 45.82 -18.69 10.42
N GLU A 191 46.97 -18.72 11.12
CA GLU A 191 46.96 -18.92 12.58
C GLU A 191 46.25 -17.79 13.32
N LYS A 192 46.40 -16.54 12.87
CA LYS A 192 45.70 -15.37 13.41
C LYS A 192 44.19 -15.35 13.11
N LEU A 193 43.73 -16.07 12.10
CA LEU A 193 42.32 -16.12 11.72
C LEU A 193 41.47 -16.85 12.77
N SER A 194 40.26 -16.32 13.06
CA SER A 194 39.39 -16.93 14.07
C SER A 194 38.93 -18.33 13.67
N PRO A 195 38.69 -19.24 14.64
CA PRO A 195 38.16 -20.58 14.35
C PRO A 195 36.84 -20.55 13.56
N ILE A 196 36.00 -19.54 13.80
CA ILE A 196 34.73 -19.35 13.10
C ILE A 196 34.99 -19.08 11.62
N TRP A 197 35.92 -18.19 11.29
CA TRP A 197 36.28 -17.89 9.91
C TRP A 197 36.96 -19.05 9.20
N LYS A 198 37.85 -19.80 9.88
CA LYS A 198 38.47 -21.02 9.32
C LYS A 198 37.39 -22.02 8.86
N GLU A 199 36.40 -22.29 9.70
CA GLU A 199 35.30 -23.19 9.37
C GLU A 199 34.43 -22.67 8.21
N ILE A 200 34.16 -21.36 8.17
CA ILE A 200 33.41 -20.75 7.07
C ILE A 200 34.18 -20.88 5.74
N ILE A 201 35.50 -20.64 5.76
CA ILE A 201 36.35 -20.80 4.57
C ILE A 201 36.32 -22.24 4.08
N TYR A 202 36.51 -23.23 4.96
CA TYR A 202 36.41 -24.64 4.57
C TYR A 202 35.06 -24.98 3.94
N TYR A 203 33.96 -24.50 4.55
CA TYR A 203 32.62 -24.70 4.00
C TYR A 203 32.47 -24.10 2.59
N LEU A 204 32.99 -22.89 2.37
CA LEU A 204 32.92 -22.22 1.06
C LEU A 204 33.75 -22.94 0.01
N ILE A 205 34.95 -23.44 0.37
CA ILE A 205 35.79 -24.23 -0.52
C ILE A 205 35.07 -25.52 -0.91
N ASP A 206 34.62 -26.31 0.07
CA ASP A 206 33.88 -27.56 -0.18
C ASP A 206 32.66 -27.32 -1.07
N SER A 207 31.87 -26.29 -0.75
CA SER A 207 30.65 -25.95 -1.50
C SER A 207 30.96 -25.49 -2.92
N SER A 208 32.03 -24.72 -3.13
CA SER A 208 32.36 -24.15 -4.44
C SER A 208 32.96 -25.15 -5.42
N LEU A 209 33.67 -26.16 -4.89
CA LEU A 209 34.34 -27.21 -5.66
C LEU A 209 33.52 -28.51 -5.76
N GLY A 210 32.39 -28.60 -5.05
CA GLY A 210 31.58 -29.82 -5.06
C GLY A 210 32.20 -30.95 -4.24
N LEU A 211 33.00 -30.64 -3.22
CA LEU A 211 33.71 -31.66 -2.43
C LEU A 211 32.81 -32.30 -1.37
N LEU A 212 33.25 -33.43 -0.82
CA LEU A 212 32.62 -34.00 0.36
C LEU A 212 32.81 -33.02 1.55
N PRO A 213 31.76 -32.65 2.30
CA PRO A 213 31.91 -31.71 3.41
C PRO A 213 32.99 -32.17 4.42
N GLY A 214 33.96 -31.30 4.71
CA GLY A 214 35.15 -31.58 5.54
C GLY A 214 36.39 -32.00 4.74
N GLN A 215 36.30 -32.18 3.42
CA GLN A 215 37.43 -32.57 2.57
C GLN A 215 38.46 -31.45 2.46
N ALA A 216 38.05 -30.20 2.26
CA ALA A 216 38.97 -29.07 2.23
C ALA A 216 39.81 -28.97 3.50
N LYS A 217 39.23 -29.23 4.68
CA LYS A 217 39.96 -29.22 5.96
C LYS A 217 41.02 -30.32 6.06
N ARG A 218 40.77 -31.49 5.45
CA ARG A 218 41.72 -32.62 5.43
C ARG A 218 42.86 -32.40 4.42
N GLU A 219 42.52 -31.87 3.26
CA GLU A 219 43.47 -31.59 2.18
C GLU A 219 44.31 -30.34 2.44
N LEU A 220 43.77 -29.41 3.24
CA LEU A 220 44.44 -28.18 3.60
C LEU A 220 45.32 -28.32 4.87
N SER A 221 46.34 -29.20 4.85
CA SER A 221 47.20 -29.49 6.01
C SER A 221 48.55 -28.76 6.07
N ILE A 222 49.13 -28.28 4.96
CA ILE A 222 50.40 -27.52 4.95
C ILE A 222 50.40 -26.50 3.80
N PHE A 223 50.50 -25.20 4.11
CA PHE A 223 50.66 -24.12 3.11
C PHE A 223 51.84 -23.24 3.48
N ASP A 224 52.69 -22.95 2.50
CA ASP A 224 53.64 -21.87 2.59
C ASP A 224 53.75 -21.19 1.23
N PHE A 225 52.95 -20.15 1.02
CA PHE A 225 53.05 -19.31 -0.16
C PHE A 225 52.66 -17.87 0.19
N SER A 226 53.32 -16.94 -0.51
CA SER A 226 53.09 -15.51 -0.42
C SER A 226 52.38 -15.02 -1.68
N THR A 227 51.61 -13.95 -1.51
CA THR A 227 50.92 -13.25 -2.59
C THR A 227 51.08 -11.75 -2.38
N GLU A 228 50.70 -10.96 -3.38
CA GLU A 228 50.62 -9.52 -3.20
C GLU A 228 49.47 -9.17 -2.25
N GLU A 229 49.77 -8.41 -1.21
CA GLU A 229 48.81 -8.01 -0.19
C GLU A 229 47.86 -6.93 -0.73
N GLU A 230 46.57 -7.10 -0.46
CA GLU A 230 45.55 -6.10 -0.79
C GLU A 230 45.20 -5.29 0.45
N ASP A 231 45.34 -3.98 0.36
CA ASP A 231 44.86 -3.07 1.40
C ASP A 231 43.39 -2.72 1.13
N ILE A 232 42.51 -3.16 2.02
CA ILE A 232 41.06 -3.06 1.86
C ILE A 232 40.52 -2.05 2.87
N SER A 233 39.97 -0.96 2.37
CA SER A 233 39.46 0.13 3.20
C SER A 233 38.16 -0.24 3.90
N ILE A 234 37.94 0.32 5.09
CA ILE A 234 36.67 0.15 5.81
C ILE A 234 35.56 0.93 5.10
N ILE A 235 34.38 0.33 5.00
CA ILE A 235 33.17 1.02 4.53
C ILE A 235 32.65 1.90 5.67
N PRO A 236 32.55 3.23 5.52
CA PRO A 236 32.21 4.12 6.61
C PRO A 236 30.74 4.02 7.05
N TYR A 237 29.83 3.62 6.14
CA TYR A 237 28.38 3.58 6.38
C TYR A 237 27.89 2.16 6.71
N PRO A 238 27.50 1.86 7.97
CA PRO A 238 27.01 0.54 8.40
C PRO A 238 25.92 -0.06 7.51
N GLU A 239 24.99 0.79 7.05
CA GLU A 239 23.81 0.45 6.24
C GLU A 239 24.11 -0.01 4.82
N TYR A 240 25.33 0.24 4.31
CA TYR A 240 25.76 -0.10 2.96
C TYR A 240 26.76 -1.25 2.91
N VAL A 241 27.25 -1.74 4.06
CA VAL A 241 28.28 -2.80 4.12
C VAL A 241 27.87 -4.05 3.35
N ASP A 242 26.63 -4.52 3.51
CA ASP A 242 26.14 -5.72 2.83
C ASP A 242 25.98 -5.54 1.33
N ILE A 243 25.51 -4.36 0.90
CA ILE A 243 25.25 -4.02 -0.50
C ILE A 243 26.57 -3.85 -1.25
N VAL A 244 27.54 -3.14 -0.68
CA VAL A 244 28.87 -2.94 -1.30
C VAL A 244 29.56 -4.27 -1.52
N ASN A 245 29.64 -5.11 -0.48
CA ASN A 245 30.26 -6.44 -0.60
C ASN A 245 29.52 -7.35 -1.59
N LEU A 246 28.19 -7.29 -1.64
CA LEU A 246 27.40 -8.08 -2.60
C LEU A 246 27.61 -7.62 -4.04
N ALA A 247 27.60 -6.30 -4.29
CA ALA A 247 27.81 -5.75 -5.63
C ALA A 247 29.20 -6.08 -6.16
N VAL A 248 30.24 -5.92 -5.32
CA VAL A 248 31.62 -6.30 -5.68
C VAL A 248 31.72 -7.79 -6.00
N ALA A 249 31.04 -8.64 -5.22
CA ALA A 249 30.99 -10.07 -5.51
C ALA A 249 30.38 -10.37 -6.88
N GLU A 250 29.26 -9.73 -7.23
CA GLU A 250 28.60 -9.93 -8.53
C GLU A 250 29.47 -9.42 -9.69
N LEU A 251 30.13 -8.26 -9.53
CA LEU A 251 31.08 -7.72 -10.53
C LEU A 251 32.29 -8.65 -10.73
N MET A 252 32.86 -9.20 -9.65
CA MET A 252 33.97 -10.16 -9.74
C MET A 252 33.55 -11.48 -10.40
N ARG A 253 32.28 -11.86 -10.29
CA ARG A 253 31.71 -13.02 -10.98
C ARG A 253 31.41 -12.76 -12.47
N GLY A 254 31.64 -11.54 -12.96
CA GLY A 254 31.41 -11.14 -14.35
C GLY A 254 30.01 -10.57 -14.63
N ASN A 255 29.19 -10.36 -13.61
CA ASN A 255 27.85 -9.79 -13.78
C ASN A 255 27.91 -8.26 -13.77
N ASN A 256 27.10 -7.62 -14.61
CA ASN A 256 26.81 -6.20 -14.51
C ASN A 256 25.89 -5.94 -13.31
N VAL A 257 26.03 -4.78 -12.67
CA VAL A 257 25.24 -4.40 -11.49
C VAL A 257 24.51 -3.09 -11.76
N ALA A 258 23.24 -2.99 -11.35
CA ALA A 258 22.46 -1.76 -11.43
C ALA A 258 21.94 -1.34 -10.04
N ILE A 259 22.33 -0.14 -9.61
CA ILE A 259 21.82 0.53 -8.41
C ILE A 259 20.65 1.41 -8.82
N LEU A 260 19.46 1.04 -8.36
CA LEU A 260 18.19 1.65 -8.71
C LEU A 260 17.56 2.36 -7.50
N GLY A 261 16.87 3.46 -7.75
CA GLY A 261 16.10 4.21 -6.75
C GLY A 261 15.83 5.65 -7.16
N ASN A 262 15.05 6.34 -6.35
CA ASN A 262 14.62 7.72 -6.58
C ASN A 262 15.79 8.71 -6.53
N LEU A 263 15.55 9.96 -6.95
CA LEU A 263 16.54 11.02 -6.82
C LEU A 263 16.95 11.23 -5.35
N LYS A 264 18.21 11.62 -5.12
CA LYS A 264 18.79 11.88 -3.79
C LYS A 264 18.76 10.69 -2.81
N THR A 265 18.80 9.44 -3.28
CA THR A 265 18.87 8.25 -2.39
C THR A 265 20.29 7.73 -2.10
N GLY A 266 21.31 8.58 -2.26
CA GLY A 266 22.71 8.21 -1.98
C GLY A 266 23.33 7.19 -2.95
N LYS A 267 22.70 6.93 -4.11
CA LYS A 267 23.15 5.90 -5.07
C LYS A 267 24.59 6.11 -5.54
N SER A 268 24.97 7.35 -5.90
CA SER A 268 26.31 7.70 -6.35
C SER A 268 27.36 7.49 -5.24
N THR A 269 27.00 7.73 -3.97
CA THR A 269 27.86 7.41 -2.82
C THR A 269 28.08 5.90 -2.69
N ILE A 270 27.02 5.09 -2.83
CA ILE A 270 27.15 3.62 -2.82
C ILE A 270 28.00 3.16 -3.99
N ALA A 271 27.81 3.74 -5.18
CA ALA A 271 28.57 3.41 -6.37
C ALA A 271 30.06 3.70 -6.21
N GLU A 272 30.41 4.84 -5.60
CA GLU A 272 31.81 5.18 -5.31
C GLU A 272 32.44 4.20 -4.31
N LEU A 273 31.70 3.77 -3.29
CA LEU A 273 32.17 2.74 -2.35
C LEU A 273 32.41 1.40 -3.04
N ILE A 274 31.53 1.02 -3.97
CA ILE A 274 31.69 -0.18 -4.80
C ILE A 274 32.91 -0.03 -5.71
N ARG A 275 33.03 1.09 -6.43
CA ARG A 275 34.16 1.37 -7.33
C ARG A 275 35.49 1.31 -6.59
N ARG A 276 35.58 1.95 -5.43
CA ARG A 276 36.76 1.93 -4.57
C ARG A 276 37.09 0.50 -4.13
N ARG A 277 36.12 -0.24 -3.60
CA ARG A 277 36.31 -1.63 -3.14
C ARG A 277 36.67 -2.57 -4.30
N SER A 278 36.13 -2.35 -5.50
CA SER A 278 36.52 -3.09 -6.71
C SER A 278 37.96 -2.82 -7.11
N LEU A 279 38.41 -1.56 -7.09
CA LEU A 279 39.80 -1.19 -7.37
C LEU A 279 40.79 -1.78 -6.36
N GLU A 280 40.43 -1.82 -5.07
CA GLU A 280 41.22 -2.50 -4.02
C GLU A 280 41.42 -3.99 -4.33
N HIS A 281 40.45 -4.62 -5.02
CA HIS A 281 40.55 -5.98 -5.56
C HIS A 281 41.09 -6.05 -6.99
N LYS A 282 41.75 -4.99 -7.48
CA LYS A 282 42.31 -4.89 -8.84
C LYS A 282 41.28 -5.17 -9.95
N LEU A 283 40.01 -4.95 -9.66
CA LEU A 283 38.92 -5.10 -10.61
C LEU A 283 38.61 -3.73 -11.23
N GLN A 284 38.96 -3.58 -12.50
CA GLN A 284 38.50 -2.42 -13.28
C GLN A 284 37.03 -2.60 -13.62
N ILE A 285 36.23 -1.57 -13.32
CA ILE A 285 34.81 -1.50 -13.64
C ILE A 285 34.51 -0.17 -14.30
N GLU A 286 33.56 -0.15 -15.23
CA GLU A 286 33.00 1.09 -15.75
C GLU A 286 31.83 1.52 -14.85
N VAL A 287 31.82 2.78 -14.40
CA VAL A 287 30.68 3.34 -13.66
C VAL A 287 29.89 4.26 -14.58
N VAL A 288 28.64 3.88 -14.83
CA VAL A 288 27.69 4.67 -15.62
C VAL A 288 26.71 5.30 -14.66
N ASP A 289 26.91 6.58 -14.36
CA ASP A 289 26.08 7.33 -13.41
C ASP A 289 25.35 8.47 -14.12
N TYR A 290 24.02 8.52 -13.97
CA TYR A 290 23.20 9.63 -14.44
C TYR A 290 23.60 10.96 -13.78
N HIS A 291 24.26 10.91 -12.63
CA HIS A 291 24.76 12.08 -11.93
C HIS A 291 25.90 11.72 -10.98
N ASN A 292 27.08 12.30 -11.18
CA ASN A 292 28.23 11.97 -10.33
C ASN A 292 28.11 12.52 -8.89
N ALA A 293 29.04 12.15 -8.02
CA ALA A 293 29.04 12.59 -6.61
C ALA A 293 29.14 14.12 -6.41
N ASN A 294 29.53 14.88 -7.45
CA ASN A 294 29.79 16.32 -7.37
C ASN A 294 28.65 17.20 -7.86
N GLY A 295 27.51 16.65 -8.30
CA GLY A 295 26.45 17.51 -8.85
C GLY A 295 26.30 17.45 -10.37
N ILE A 296 27.17 16.73 -11.08
CA ILE A 296 27.26 16.85 -12.54
C ILE A 296 26.43 15.74 -13.19
N TYR A 297 25.39 16.15 -13.92
CA TYR A 297 24.52 15.28 -14.68
C TYR A 297 25.19 14.75 -15.95
N THR A 298 24.86 13.51 -16.30
CA THR A 298 25.27 12.85 -17.53
C THR A 298 24.09 12.77 -18.47
N SER A 299 24.27 13.19 -19.72
CA SER A 299 23.24 13.11 -20.76
C SER A 299 22.76 11.67 -21.01
N ILE A 300 21.49 11.50 -21.34
CA ILE A 300 20.86 10.18 -21.53
C ILE A 300 21.57 9.33 -22.59
N GLU A 301 22.12 9.95 -23.64
CA GLU A 301 22.87 9.25 -24.69
C GLU A 301 24.17 8.62 -24.19
N LYS A 302 24.85 9.26 -23.23
CA LYS A 302 26.12 8.78 -22.65
C LYS A 302 25.93 7.68 -21.61
N LEU A 303 24.68 7.38 -21.23
CA LEU A 303 24.36 6.31 -20.27
C LEU A 303 24.26 4.93 -20.93
N LYS A 304 24.43 4.84 -22.26
CA LYS A 304 24.53 3.56 -22.96
C LYS A 304 25.95 3.01 -22.80
N SER A 305 26.08 1.95 -22.03
CA SER A 305 27.28 1.13 -22.02
C SER A 305 26.96 -0.28 -22.51
N ASN A 306 27.91 -0.84 -23.25
CA ASN A 306 27.91 -2.23 -23.72
C ASN A 306 29.12 -2.99 -23.15
N THR A 307 29.76 -2.49 -22.10
CA THR A 307 30.93 -3.14 -21.52
C THR A 307 30.55 -4.30 -20.60
N GLU A 308 31.47 -5.25 -20.46
CA GLU A 308 31.39 -6.24 -19.39
C GLU A 308 31.86 -5.62 -18.08
N ARG A 309 31.19 -5.93 -16.96
CA ARG A 309 31.46 -5.43 -15.60
C ARG A 309 31.17 -3.93 -15.43
N THR A 310 30.02 -3.50 -15.93
CA THR A 310 29.49 -2.16 -15.70
C THR A 310 28.71 -2.06 -14.39
N LEU A 311 28.91 -0.97 -13.66
CA LEU A 311 28.08 -0.53 -12.55
C LEU A 311 27.18 0.63 -12.99
N TYR A 312 25.91 0.36 -13.18
CA TYR A 312 24.89 1.36 -13.51
C TYR A 312 24.35 2.01 -12.23
N VAL A 313 24.25 3.33 -12.24
CA VAL A 313 23.58 4.13 -11.22
C VAL A 313 22.49 4.90 -11.93
N LEU A 314 21.24 4.49 -11.74
CA LEU A 314 20.11 4.98 -12.55
C LEU A 314 18.85 5.14 -11.70
N THR A 315 17.95 6.01 -12.17
CA THR A 315 16.54 5.96 -11.78
C THR A 315 15.82 4.81 -12.50
N GLU A 316 14.67 4.38 -12.00
CA GLU A 316 13.97 3.20 -12.55
C GLU A 316 13.44 3.43 -13.97
N ASP A 317 12.95 4.64 -14.26
CA ASP A 317 12.54 5.09 -15.58
C ASP A 317 13.70 5.02 -16.57
N LEU A 318 14.89 5.56 -16.25
CA LEU A 318 16.08 5.45 -17.11
C LEU A 318 16.49 4.01 -17.36
N PHE A 319 16.54 3.19 -16.29
CA PHE A 319 16.90 1.78 -16.42
C PHE A 319 15.98 1.04 -17.40
N GLN A 320 14.68 1.33 -17.36
CA GLN A 320 13.71 0.74 -18.29
C GLN A 320 13.85 1.29 -19.71
N SER A 321 14.07 2.60 -19.86
CA SER A 321 14.18 3.26 -21.18
C SER A 321 15.48 2.93 -21.92
N LEU A 322 16.56 2.64 -21.20
CA LEU A 322 17.82 2.16 -21.76
C LEU A 322 17.79 0.67 -22.11
N GLU A 323 16.72 -0.05 -21.75
CA GLU A 323 16.52 -1.48 -22.06
C GLU A 323 17.69 -2.37 -21.58
N ILE A 324 18.25 -2.04 -20.42
CA ILE A 324 19.40 -2.76 -19.84
C ILE A 324 18.95 -4.15 -19.36
N ASN A 325 19.50 -5.18 -19.99
CA ASN A 325 19.19 -6.59 -19.71
C ASN A 325 20.36 -7.29 -18.98
N ASN A 326 20.06 -8.42 -18.34
CA ASN A 326 21.07 -9.30 -17.70
C ASN A 326 21.95 -8.64 -16.63
N VAL A 327 21.35 -7.82 -15.76
CA VAL A 327 22.06 -7.17 -14.63
C VAL A 327 21.55 -7.63 -13.26
N PHE A 328 22.44 -7.60 -12.26
CA PHE A 328 22.06 -7.75 -10.86
C PHE A 328 21.54 -6.42 -10.30
N LYS A 329 20.27 -6.38 -9.89
CA LYS A 329 19.59 -5.15 -9.44
C LYS A 329 19.67 -4.96 -7.93
N ILE A 330 19.99 -3.75 -7.50
CA ILE A 330 20.06 -3.32 -6.10
C ILE A 330 19.15 -2.10 -5.93
N PHE A 331 18.14 -2.20 -5.05
CA PHE A 331 17.21 -1.10 -4.78
C PHE A 331 17.61 -0.36 -3.49
N THR A 332 17.65 0.98 -3.55
CA THR A 332 18.24 1.82 -2.48
C THR A 332 17.22 2.57 -1.60
N ASN A 333 15.97 2.73 -2.05
CA ASN A 333 14.97 3.59 -1.40
C ASN A 333 14.79 3.29 0.09
N GLU A 334 14.49 2.04 0.45
CA GLU A 334 14.28 1.64 1.86
C GLU A 334 15.53 1.82 2.72
N ARG A 335 16.73 1.63 2.14
CA ARG A 335 18.01 1.71 2.83
C ARG A 335 18.35 3.14 3.20
N PHE A 336 18.10 4.04 2.27
CA PHE A 336 18.31 5.47 2.45
C PHE A 336 17.31 6.05 3.47
N ILE A 337 16.05 5.61 3.44
CA ILE A 337 15.08 5.96 4.50
C ILE A 337 15.56 5.50 5.87
N TYR A 338 16.12 4.28 5.97
CA TYR A 338 16.68 3.77 7.22
C TYR A 338 17.89 4.57 7.70
N SER A 339 18.80 4.99 6.81
CA SER A 339 19.97 5.78 7.21
C SER A 339 19.59 7.18 7.71
N LEU A 340 18.54 7.77 7.15
CA LEU A 340 18.02 9.06 7.57
C LEU A 340 17.17 9.01 8.85
N SER A 341 16.43 7.92 9.08
CA SER A 341 15.55 7.79 10.23
C SER A 341 16.33 7.38 11.49
N LYS A 342 16.59 8.34 12.39
CA LYS A 342 17.11 8.05 13.74
C LYS A 342 16.17 7.13 14.54
N ASP A 343 14.87 7.12 14.22
CA ASP A 343 13.87 6.25 14.82
C ASP A 343 13.36 5.19 13.83
N LYS A 344 13.60 3.93 14.20
CA LYS A 344 13.31 2.72 13.41
C LYS A 344 11.81 2.38 13.28
N GLY A 345 10.92 3.32 13.57
CA GLY A 345 9.47 3.09 13.69
C GLY A 345 8.58 3.86 12.71
N LEU A 346 9.12 4.78 11.91
CA LEU A 346 8.33 5.64 11.02
C LEU A 346 8.17 5.03 9.62
N THR A 347 7.51 3.88 9.52
CA THR A 347 6.84 3.47 8.27
C THR A 347 5.41 3.98 8.33
N LEU A 348 5.24 5.25 7.96
CA LEU A 348 3.95 5.93 7.90
C LEU A 348 3.20 5.57 6.62
N ARG A 349 1.90 5.27 6.76
CA ARG A 349 0.94 5.57 5.68
C ARG A 349 0.63 7.05 5.77
N LEU A 350 1.07 7.79 4.76
CA LEU A 350 0.76 9.21 4.60
C LEU A 350 -0.55 9.34 3.82
N ASP A 351 -1.25 10.48 3.99
CA ASP A 351 -2.43 10.91 3.21
C ASP A 351 -2.17 10.69 1.71
N GLU A 352 -3.20 10.34 0.92
CA GLU A 352 -3.07 10.13 -0.53
C GLU A 352 -2.45 11.34 -1.25
N ARG A 353 -2.63 12.56 -0.73
CA ARG A 353 -1.98 13.79 -1.23
C ARG A 353 -0.45 13.81 -1.05
N ILE A 354 0.08 13.02 -0.11
CA ILE A 354 1.50 12.89 0.22
C ILE A 354 2.10 11.61 -0.41
N SER A 355 1.27 10.70 -0.92
CA SER A 355 1.70 9.43 -1.53
C SER A 355 2.62 9.60 -2.76
N THR A 356 2.60 10.79 -3.37
CA THR A 356 3.47 11.15 -4.51
C THR A 356 4.88 11.54 -4.10
N ILE A 357 5.11 11.90 -2.83
CA ILE A 357 6.42 12.33 -2.34
C ILE A 357 7.19 11.12 -1.83
N PRO A 358 8.40 10.86 -2.34
CA PRO A 358 9.26 9.84 -1.75
C PRO A 358 9.55 10.16 -0.27
N MET A 359 9.32 9.19 0.62
CA MET A 359 9.46 9.36 2.08
C MET A 359 10.81 9.94 2.52
N HIS A 360 11.90 9.70 1.79
CA HIS A 360 13.20 10.28 2.14
C HIS A 360 13.26 11.80 1.97
N TYR A 361 12.51 12.40 1.03
CA TYR A 361 12.39 13.86 0.95
C TYR A 361 11.70 14.42 2.19
N MET A 362 10.63 13.75 2.65
CA MET A 362 9.94 14.12 3.89
C MET A 362 10.88 14.09 5.11
N ILE A 363 11.80 13.13 5.16
CA ILE A 363 12.78 13.01 6.26
C ILE A 363 13.92 14.03 6.12
N MET A 364 14.45 14.24 4.90
CA MET A 364 15.54 15.18 4.64
C MET A 364 15.15 16.62 4.94
N PHE A 365 13.92 17.01 4.61
CA PHE A 365 13.40 18.37 4.78
C PHE A 365 12.49 18.49 6.01
N GLN A 366 12.63 17.55 6.95
CA GLN A 366 11.85 17.54 8.18
C GLN A 366 12.09 18.81 8.99
N THR A 367 11.00 19.44 9.38
CA THR A 367 10.97 20.54 10.34
C THR A 367 10.01 20.19 11.48
N ASP A 368 9.98 21.01 12.52
CA ASP A 368 9.05 20.84 13.64
C ASP A 368 7.57 21.00 13.20
N ASN A 369 7.33 21.62 12.03
CA ASN A 369 6.00 21.80 11.44
C ASN A 369 5.82 20.87 10.21
N ILE A 370 4.78 20.03 10.21
CA ILE A 370 4.56 19.06 9.15
C ILE A 370 4.11 19.68 7.83
N GLU A 371 3.32 20.76 7.85
CA GLU A 371 2.87 21.44 6.64
C GLU A 371 4.06 22.12 5.96
N THR A 372 4.92 22.78 6.73
CA THR A 372 6.18 23.32 6.23
C THR A 372 7.10 22.22 5.70
N THR A 373 7.13 21.05 6.37
CA THR A 373 7.89 19.88 5.92
C THR A 373 7.37 19.35 4.59
N VAL A 374 6.05 19.16 4.45
CA VAL A 374 5.41 18.69 3.22
C VAL A 374 5.66 19.68 2.09
N ASN A 375 5.44 20.98 2.32
CA ASN A 375 5.63 22.02 1.32
C ASN A 375 7.09 22.09 0.86
N LYS A 376 8.05 22.11 1.79
CA LYS A 376 9.48 22.07 1.46
C LYS A 376 9.86 20.78 0.73
N ALA A 377 9.35 19.63 1.17
CA ALA A 377 9.63 18.36 0.53
C ALA A 377 9.07 18.30 -0.90
N LEU A 378 7.86 18.83 -1.13
CA LEU A 378 7.25 18.96 -2.46
C LEU A 378 8.05 19.90 -3.37
N GLU A 379 8.36 21.10 -2.90
CA GLU A 379 9.12 22.09 -3.65
C GLU A 379 10.48 21.54 -4.07
N ASN A 380 11.22 20.95 -3.13
CA ASN A 380 12.52 20.34 -3.42
C ASN A 380 12.37 19.13 -4.35
N PHE A 381 11.37 18.28 -4.14
CA PHE A 381 11.13 17.13 -5.00
C PHE A 381 10.85 17.54 -6.45
N TYR A 382 9.95 18.51 -6.67
CA TYR A 382 9.63 18.99 -8.01
C TYR A 382 10.82 19.71 -8.66
N TYR A 383 11.53 20.55 -7.90
CA TYR A 383 12.73 21.21 -8.39
C TYR A 383 13.81 20.21 -8.80
N ASP A 384 14.16 19.27 -7.92
CA ASP A 384 15.20 18.27 -8.17
C ASP A 384 14.84 17.33 -9.32
N TYR A 385 13.55 17.00 -9.45
CA TYR A 385 13.08 16.17 -10.55
C TYR A 385 13.09 16.92 -11.88
N TRP A 386 12.71 18.20 -11.88
CA TRP A 386 12.83 19.02 -13.09
C TRP A 386 14.28 19.22 -13.50
N GLU A 387 15.18 19.52 -12.56
CA GLU A 387 16.62 19.61 -12.83
C GLU A 387 17.15 18.31 -13.45
N TYR A 388 16.73 17.17 -12.91
CA TYR A 388 17.05 15.88 -13.50
C TYR A 388 16.51 15.74 -14.92
N VAL A 389 15.24 16.08 -15.18
CA VAL A 389 14.63 16.00 -16.52
C VAL A 389 15.36 16.90 -17.50
N TYR A 390 15.59 18.16 -17.14
CA TYR A 390 16.28 19.12 -17.99
C TYR A 390 17.72 18.68 -18.30
N ASN A 391 18.50 18.36 -17.27
CA ASN A 391 19.92 18.09 -17.44
C ASN A 391 20.23 16.69 -18.00
N VAL A 392 19.43 15.67 -17.67
CA VAL A 392 19.69 14.27 -18.06
C VAL A 392 18.86 13.85 -19.27
N ILE A 393 17.57 14.19 -19.32
CA ILE A 393 16.69 13.73 -20.40
C ILE A 393 16.77 14.67 -21.61
N PHE A 394 16.75 15.97 -21.35
CA PHE A 394 16.92 17.00 -22.39
C PHE A 394 18.36 17.49 -22.54
N ASP A 395 19.32 16.85 -21.87
CA ASP A 395 20.76 17.12 -21.98
C ASP A 395 21.16 18.59 -21.78
N ALA A 396 20.40 19.32 -20.95
CA ALA A 396 20.53 20.77 -20.76
C ALA A 396 20.49 21.57 -22.08
N ASP A 397 19.76 21.06 -23.09
CA ASP A 397 19.59 21.68 -24.40
C ASP A 397 18.16 22.24 -24.53
N PRO A 398 18.00 23.58 -24.49
CA PRO A 398 16.73 24.24 -24.72
C PRO A 398 16.03 23.86 -26.02
N ASN A 399 16.79 23.55 -27.07
CA ASN A 399 16.20 23.15 -28.35
C ASN A 399 15.49 21.80 -28.23
N LYS A 400 16.02 20.88 -27.40
CA LYS A 400 15.33 19.62 -27.12
C LYS A 400 14.00 19.90 -26.39
N ILE A 401 13.96 20.80 -25.41
CA ILE A 401 12.68 21.21 -24.80
C ILE A 401 11.70 21.69 -25.86
N LEU A 402 12.10 22.60 -26.75
CA LEU A 402 11.23 23.10 -27.81
C LEU A 402 10.75 21.97 -28.74
N TRP A 403 11.64 21.07 -29.14
CA TRP A 403 11.32 19.96 -30.05
C TRP A 403 10.40 18.89 -29.46
N TYR A 404 10.38 18.72 -28.13
CA TYR A 404 9.52 17.78 -27.42
C TYR A 404 8.40 18.46 -26.62
N SER A 405 8.29 19.80 -26.70
CA SER A 405 7.28 20.59 -25.99
C SER A 405 5.85 20.11 -26.16
N PRO A 406 5.39 19.59 -27.32
CA PRO A 406 4.02 19.05 -27.43
C PRO A 406 3.79 17.81 -26.56
N ILE A 407 4.78 16.92 -26.43
CA ILE A 407 4.68 15.73 -25.57
C ILE A 407 4.79 16.15 -24.10
N LEU A 408 5.71 17.08 -23.80
CA LEU A 408 5.88 17.60 -22.45
C LEU A 408 4.62 18.31 -21.94
N ALA A 409 3.92 19.06 -22.80
CA ALA A 409 2.64 19.71 -22.47
C ALA A 409 1.52 18.68 -22.19
N ILE A 410 1.45 17.60 -22.96
CA ILE A 410 0.52 16.49 -22.68
C ILE A 410 0.87 15.86 -21.33
N TYR A 411 2.15 15.60 -21.06
CA TYR A 411 2.58 15.02 -19.79
C TYR A 411 2.22 15.93 -18.61
N ASP A 412 2.50 17.23 -18.69
CA ASP A 412 2.23 18.20 -17.61
C ASP A 412 0.73 18.32 -17.28
N ASN A 413 -0.16 18.14 -18.28
CA ASN A 413 -1.60 18.14 -18.07
C ASN A 413 -2.14 16.86 -17.42
N TYR A 414 -1.55 15.70 -17.73
CA TYR A 414 -2.13 14.40 -17.37
C TYR A 414 -1.29 13.58 -16.37
N ASN A 415 -0.04 13.97 -16.11
CA ASN A 415 0.92 13.30 -15.22
C ASN A 415 0.99 11.78 -15.43
N THR A 416 1.06 11.36 -16.70
CA THR A 416 1.04 9.94 -17.06
C THR A 416 2.03 9.63 -18.17
N SER A 417 2.56 8.40 -18.17
CA SER A 417 3.49 7.97 -19.21
C SER A 417 2.81 7.95 -20.57
N ILE A 418 3.54 8.36 -21.60
CA ILE A 418 3.01 8.50 -22.96
C ILE A 418 3.69 7.45 -23.84
N PRO A 419 2.95 6.50 -24.45
CA PRO A 419 3.54 5.47 -25.30
C PRO A 419 4.41 6.04 -26.42
N VAL A 420 5.44 5.30 -26.83
CA VAL A 420 6.37 5.75 -27.88
C VAL A 420 5.64 6.07 -29.18
N GLN A 421 4.67 5.23 -29.57
CA GLN A 421 3.94 5.47 -30.82
C GLN A 421 3.03 6.69 -30.74
N ILE A 422 2.33 6.88 -29.63
CA ILE A 422 1.56 8.11 -29.41
C ILE A 422 2.47 9.33 -29.46
N SER A 423 3.60 9.30 -28.75
CA SER A 423 4.57 10.39 -28.74
C SER A 423 5.09 10.70 -30.16
N SER A 424 5.31 9.66 -30.98
CA SER A 424 5.67 9.79 -32.39
C SER A 424 4.59 10.48 -33.22
N LEU A 425 3.31 10.11 -33.02
CA LEU A 425 2.17 10.76 -33.69
C LEU A 425 2.03 12.23 -33.28
N VAL A 426 2.16 12.55 -31.98
CA VAL A 426 2.13 13.93 -31.47
C VAL A 426 3.13 14.78 -32.25
N LEU A 427 4.39 14.37 -32.29
CA LEU A 427 5.47 15.13 -32.94
C LEU A 427 5.29 15.28 -34.45
N LYS A 428 4.80 14.23 -35.12
CA LYS A 428 4.48 14.30 -36.56
C LYS A 428 3.36 15.29 -36.83
N SER A 429 2.32 15.30 -36.00
CA SER A 429 1.17 16.21 -36.13
C SER A 429 1.54 17.69 -35.94
N THR A 430 2.67 17.97 -35.27
CA THR A 430 3.24 19.30 -35.09
C THR A 430 4.35 19.63 -36.09
N GLY A 431 4.53 18.82 -37.15
CA GLY A 431 5.41 19.13 -38.28
C GLY A 431 6.80 18.46 -38.26
N ARG A 432 7.11 17.61 -37.28
CA ARG A 432 8.40 16.90 -37.22
C ARG A 432 8.38 15.66 -38.13
N LYS A 433 9.13 15.71 -39.25
CA LYS A 433 9.06 14.67 -40.30
C LYS A 433 9.86 13.38 -40.01
N ASN A 434 10.95 13.48 -39.24
CA ASN A 434 11.88 12.35 -38.99
C ASN A 434 11.87 11.95 -37.50
N VAL A 435 10.81 11.30 -37.05
CA VAL A 435 10.72 10.80 -35.67
C VAL A 435 11.17 9.34 -35.61
N ASN A 436 12.21 9.05 -34.82
CA ASN A 436 12.75 7.71 -34.64
C ASN A 436 12.11 7.03 -33.42
N ASN A 437 11.54 5.84 -33.58
CA ASN A 437 10.95 5.10 -32.46
C ASN A 437 12.00 4.56 -31.45
N ASN A 438 13.29 4.57 -31.82
CA ASN A 438 14.41 4.25 -30.93
C ASN A 438 14.94 5.47 -30.14
N ASP A 439 14.31 6.63 -30.27
CA ASP A 439 14.63 7.84 -29.53
C ASP A 439 14.45 7.62 -28.02
N LEU A 440 15.52 7.89 -27.26
CA LEU A 440 15.57 7.68 -25.82
C LEU A 440 14.60 8.59 -25.05
N ILE A 441 14.32 9.79 -25.54
CA ILE A 441 13.39 10.72 -24.90
C ILE A 441 11.96 10.17 -25.02
N LEU A 442 11.60 9.63 -26.20
CA LEU A 442 10.29 8.99 -26.39
C LEU A 442 10.17 7.72 -25.54
N LYS A 443 11.22 6.89 -25.47
CA LYS A 443 11.26 5.73 -24.57
C LYS A 443 11.16 6.16 -23.11
N TRP A 444 11.76 7.27 -22.72
CA TRP A 444 11.65 7.82 -21.37
C TRP A 444 10.23 8.25 -21.03
N PHE A 445 9.56 9.04 -21.89
CA PHE A 445 8.15 9.39 -21.68
C PHE A 445 7.25 8.16 -21.55
N SER A 446 7.57 7.06 -22.24
CA SER A 446 6.80 5.81 -22.13
C SER A 446 6.96 5.05 -20.81
N LYS A 447 8.02 5.35 -20.03
CA LYS A 447 8.34 4.69 -18.75
C LYS A 447 8.23 5.63 -17.54
N CYS A 448 8.19 6.95 -17.76
CA CYS A 448 8.08 7.95 -16.70
C CYS A 448 6.69 7.92 -16.04
N ASN A 449 6.63 7.45 -14.80
CA ASN A 449 5.41 7.32 -14.00
C ASN A 449 5.43 8.20 -12.73
N ILE A 450 6.46 9.03 -12.58
CA ILE A 450 6.65 9.90 -11.40
C ILE A 450 6.03 11.26 -11.72
N PRO A 451 4.94 11.68 -11.07
CA PRO A 451 4.33 12.98 -11.35
C PRO A 451 5.29 14.12 -10.96
N PHE A 452 5.54 15.05 -11.88
CA PHE A 452 6.36 16.24 -11.64
C PHE A 452 5.75 17.46 -12.31
N ARG A 453 6.05 18.65 -11.77
CA ARG A 453 5.60 19.92 -12.34
C ARG A 453 6.68 20.49 -13.24
N VAL A 454 6.30 20.94 -14.43
CA VAL A 454 7.19 21.68 -15.30
C VAL A 454 7.15 23.17 -14.91
N PRO A 455 8.25 23.77 -14.40
CA PRO A 455 8.27 25.18 -14.07
C PRO A 455 8.00 25.99 -15.33
N ARG A 456 7.22 27.06 -15.26
CA ARG A 456 7.05 28.01 -16.36
C ARG A 456 8.14 29.06 -16.26
N SER A 457 9.19 28.91 -17.06
CA SER A 457 10.32 29.83 -17.04
C SER A 457 10.91 30.01 -18.44
N PRO A 458 11.20 31.26 -18.86
CA PRO A 458 12.01 31.52 -20.04
C PRO A 458 13.40 30.88 -19.96
N ASP A 459 13.96 30.72 -18.75
CA ASP A 459 15.29 30.14 -18.55
C ASP A 459 15.36 28.68 -18.99
N TYR A 460 14.23 27.96 -18.91
CA TYR A 460 14.09 26.59 -19.39
C TYR A 460 13.31 26.49 -20.71
N TYR A 461 12.88 27.62 -21.30
CA TYR A 461 12.05 27.67 -22.51
C TYR A 461 10.73 26.87 -22.38
N THR A 462 10.20 26.79 -21.17
CA THR A 462 8.97 26.04 -20.83
C THR A 462 7.74 26.94 -20.76
N ASP A 463 7.91 28.25 -20.86
CA ASP A 463 6.84 29.24 -21.04
C ASP A 463 6.04 29.00 -22.33
N VAL A 464 6.67 28.40 -23.35
CA VAL A 464 6.00 28.02 -24.60
C VAL A 464 4.89 26.97 -24.42
N LEU A 465 4.90 26.21 -23.32
CA LEU A 465 3.92 25.14 -23.08
C LEU A 465 2.49 25.67 -22.96
N ASP A 466 2.33 26.90 -22.46
CA ASP A 466 1.01 27.52 -22.29
C ASP A 466 0.37 27.92 -23.64
N GLN A 467 1.16 27.93 -24.72
CA GLN A 467 0.68 28.21 -26.08
C GLN A 467 0.21 26.93 -26.80
N ILE A 468 0.39 25.75 -26.20
CA ILE A 468 0.08 24.46 -26.81
C ILE A 468 -1.35 24.03 -26.44
N ASP A 469 -2.22 23.95 -27.46
CA ASP A 469 -3.57 23.41 -27.31
C ASP A 469 -3.53 21.86 -27.26
N VAL A 470 -3.43 21.34 -26.04
CA VAL A 470 -3.38 19.89 -25.77
C VAL A 470 -4.64 19.17 -26.25
N ASN A 471 -5.82 19.77 -26.13
CA ASN A 471 -7.07 19.15 -26.58
C ASN A 471 -7.10 18.99 -28.11
N ASN A 472 -6.60 19.98 -28.84
CA ASN A 472 -6.45 19.89 -30.29
C ASN A 472 -5.43 18.81 -30.72
N LEU A 473 -4.31 18.67 -29.98
CA LEU A 473 -3.35 17.59 -30.22
C LEU A 473 -4.00 16.22 -30.02
N LEU A 474 -4.70 16.01 -28.91
CA LEU A 474 -5.41 14.76 -28.63
C LEU A 474 -6.46 14.44 -29.71
N ARG A 475 -7.20 15.44 -30.19
CA ARG A 475 -8.17 15.27 -31.29
C ARG A 475 -7.49 14.78 -32.57
N LYS A 476 -6.38 15.40 -33.00
CA LYS A 476 -5.64 15.01 -34.21
C LYS A 476 -5.11 13.59 -34.12
N ILE A 477 -4.52 13.21 -32.99
CA ILE A 477 -4.00 11.85 -32.78
C ILE A 477 -5.14 10.84 -32.77
N SER A 478 -6.26 11.19 -32.14
CA SER A 478 -7.44 10.34 -32.10
C SER A 478 -8.06 10.11 -33.48
N GLU A 479 -8.02 11.11 -34.37
CA GLU A 479 -8.43 10.96 -35.77
C GLU A 479 -7.54 9.95 -36.52
N GLU A 480 -6.23 10.03 -36.33
CA GLU A 480 -5.29 9.08 -36.95
C GLU A 480 -5.52 7.64 -36.46
N ILE A 481 -5.70 7.45 -35.16
CA ILE A 481 -6.01 6.13 -34.57
C ILE A 481 -7.39 5.65 -35.05
N ALA A 482 -8.41 6.52 -35.06
CA ALA A 482 -9.76 6.18 -35.51
C ALA A 482 -9.81 5.76 -36.99
N ASN A 483 -8.93 6.30 -37.83
CA ASN A 483 -8.80 5.88 -39.23
C ASN A 483 -8.24 4.46 -39.41
N SER A 484 -7.57 3.91 -38.39
CA SER A 484 -7.09 2.53 -38.38
C SER A 484 -8.15 1.49 -37.98
N ILE A 485 -9.26 1.93 -37.36
CA ILE A 485 -10.38 1.09 -36.91
C ILE A 485 -11.35 0.86 -38.08
N ARG A 486 -11.21 -0.25 -38.82
CA ARG A 486 -11.92 -0.46 -40.10
C ARG A 486 -13.09 -1.45 -40.06
N THR A 487 -13.23 -2.26 -39.01
CA THR A 487 -14.23 -3.33 -38.93
C THR A 487 -15.22 -3.07 -37.79
N ASN A 488 -16.44 -3.61 -37.91
CA ASN A 488 -17.41 -3.53 -36.82
C ASN A 488 -16.90 -4.22 -35.55
N GLU A 489 -16.17 -5.33 -35.70
CA GLU A 489 -15.51 -6.04 -34.58
C GLU A 489 -14.51 -5.15 -33.83
N THR A 490 -13.73 -4.33 -34.56
CA THR A 490 -12.76 -3.43 -33.91
C THR A 490 -13.43 -2.25 -33.22
N VAL A 491 -14.54 -1.75 -33.76
CA VAL A 491 -15.38 -0.74 -33.07
C VAL A 491 -15.94 -1.31 -31.76
N ASP A 492 -16.44 -2.54 -31.77
CA ASP A 492 -16.95 -3.23 -30.57
C ASP A 492 -15.85 -3.36 -29.52
N ASN A 493 -14.69 -3.88 -29.93
CA ASN A 493 -13.52 -4.06 -29.08
C ASN A 493 -13.05 -2.76 -28.42
N VAL A 494 -13.09 -1.62 -29.13
CA VAL A 494 -12.73 -0.31 -28.58
C VAL A 494 -13.71 0.14 -27.50
N LEU A 495 -15.01 -0.03 -27.72
CA LEU A 495 -16.04 0.28 -26.72
C LEU A 495 -15.95 -0.66 -25.51
N GLU A 496 -15.63 -1.92 -25.72
CA GLU A 496 -15.40 -2.91 -24.65
C GLU A 496 -14.20 -2.53 -23.79
N VAL A 497 -13.07 -2.15 -24.38
CA VAL A 497 -11.89 -1.66 -23.65
C VAL A 497 -12.22 -0.40 -22.85
N TYR A 498 -12.93 0.57 -23.46
CA TYR A 498 -13.31 1.78 -22.75
C TYR A 498 -14.23 1.50 -21.55
N SER A 499 -15.16 0.56 -21.73
CA SER A 499 -16.03 0.09 -20.64
C SER A 499 -15.22 -0.62 -19.56
N TYR A 500 -14.29 -1.50 -19.94
CA TYR A 500 -13.39 -2.21 -19.02
C TYR A 500 -12.53 -1.25 -18.20
N LEU A 501 -11.89 -0.27 -18.83
CA LEU A 501 -11.07 0.75 -18.18
C LEU A 501 -11.87 1.70 -17.28
N THR A 502 -13.18 1.79 -17.48
CA THR A 502 -14.07 2.60 -16.65
C THR A 502 -14.58 1.84 -15.44
N ILE A 503 -15.00 0.58 -15.60
CA ILE A 503 -15.61 -0.20 -14.51
C ILE A 503 -14.59 -0.91 -13.62
N ASN A 504 -13.38 -1.17 -14.12
CA ASN A 504 -12.28 -1.81 -13.37
C ASN A 504 -12.66 -3.14 -12.66
N GLU A 505 -13.72 -3.82 -13.12
CA GLU A 505 -14.19 -5.13 -12.64
C GLU A 505 -13.57 -6.25 -13.52
N GLY A 506 -12.31 -6.60 -13.28
CA GLY A 506 -11.68 -7.75 -13.96
C GLY A 506 -10.21 -7.96 -13.62
N ASN A 507 -9.78 -9.24 -13.54
CA ASN A 507 -8.39 -9.61 -13.24
C ASN A 507 -7.49 -9.69 -14.49
N GLU A 508 -8.07 -9.61 -15.71
CA GLU A 508 -7.33 -9.74 -16.96
C GLU A 508 -7.64 -8.57 -17.91
N PRO A 509 -6.61 -7.84 -18.39
CA PRO A 509 -6.79 -6.74 -19.32
C PRO A 509 -7.27 -7.22 -20.68
N ILE A 510 -8.25 -6.51 -21.25
CA ILE A 510 -8.68 -6.70 -22.64
C ILE A 510 -7.62 -6.06 -23.54
N VAL A 511 -6.90 -6.89 -24.30
CA VAL A 511 -5.93 -6.42 -25.29
C VAL A 511 -6.60 -6.39 -26.65
N VAL A 512 -6.77 -5.19 -27.20
CA VAL A 512 -7.25 -4.99 -28.57
C VAL A 512 -6.03 -4.76 -29.46
N PRO A 513 -5.68 -5.69 -30.36
CA PRO A 513 -4.45 -5.61 -31.15
C PRO A 513 -4.26 -4.27 -31.86
N GLU A 514 -5.34 -3.71 -32.42
CA GLU A 514 -5.35 -2.45 -33.16
C GLU A 514 -5.03 -1.25 -32.29
N LEU A 515 -5.48 -1.26 -31.02
CA LEU A 515 -5.12 -0.24 -30.04
C LEU A 515 -3.73 -0.52 -29.46
N ASN A 516 -3.40 -1.78 -29.21
CA ASN A 516 -2.18 -2.17 -28.51
C ASN A 516 -0.91 -1.82 -29.31
N ILE A 517 -0.99 -1.77 -30.65
CA ILE A 517 0.09 -1.25 -31.50
C ILE A 517 0.48 0.18 -31.11
N TYR A 518 -0.47 1.02 -30.66
CA TYR A 518 -0.22 2.40 -30.25
C TYR A 518 0.12 2.52 -28.77
N PHE A 519 -0.56 1.76 -27.91
CA PHE A 519 -0.52 1.97 -26.46
C PHE A 519 0.45 1.07 -25.72
N ASP A 520 0.85 -0.10 -26.25
CA ASP A 520 1.72 -1.08 -25.58
C ASP A 520 1.29 -1.35 -24.12
N ASN A 521 0.02 -1.68 -23.93
CA ASN A 521 -0.64 -1.87 -22.63
C ASN A 521 -0.60 -0.65 -21.65
N ASN A 522 -0.34 0.56 -22.14
CA ASN A 522 -0.46 1.78 -21.34
C ASN A 522 -1.92 2.20 -21.18
N PHE A 523 -2.62 1.54 -20.25
CA PHE A 523 -4.01 1.83 -19.93
C PHE A 523 -4.28 3.25 -19.38
N PRO A 524 -3.41 3.85 -18.55
CA PRO A 524 -3.62 5.22 -18.07
C PRO A 524 -3.76 6.24 -19.20
N PHE A 525 -2.85 6.22 -20.18
CA PHE A 525 -2.94 7.12 -21.33
C PHE A 525 -4.10 6.75 -22.26
N MET A 526 -4.36 5.45 -22.44
CA MET A 526 -5.48 4.98 -23.24
C MET A 526 -6.83 5.53 -22.71
N LYS A 527 -7.02 5.59 -21.39
CA LYS A 527 -8.23 6.16 -20.77
C LYS A 527 -8.46 7.63 -21.13
N ILE A 528 -7.39 8.42 -21.32
CA ILE A 528 -7.46 9.84 -21.67
C ILE A 528 -7.91 10.03 -23.13
N ILE A 529 -7.43 9.19 -24.05
CA ILE A 529 -7.63 9.38 -25.48
C ILE A 529 -8.86 8.63 -26.03
N LEU A 530 -9.29 7.54 -25.39
CA LEU A 530 -10.46 6.76 -25.83
C LEU A 530 -11.74 7.57 -26.04
N PRO A 531 -12.10 8.56 -25.19
CA PRO A 531 -13.28 9.40 -25.43
C PRO A 531 -13.24 10.10 -26.80
N TYR A 532 -12.09 10.63 -27.19
CA TYR A 532 -11.88 11.31 -28.48
C TYR A 532 -11.92 10.32 -29.65
N ILE A 533 -11.38 9.11 -29.49
CA ILE A 533 -11.47 8.06 -30.52
C ILE A 533 -12.94 7.64 -30.71
N ILE A 534 -13.67 7.44 -29.61
CA ILE A 534 -15.08 7.03 -29.62
C ILE A 534 -15.96 8.05 -30.34
N GLU A 535 -15.74 9.35 -30.12
CA GLU A 535 -16.44 10.41 -30.84
C GLU A 535 -16.29 10.28 -32.37
N LYS A 536 -15.13 9.84 -32.85
CA LYS A 536 -14.81 9.69 -34.28
C LYS A 536 -15.35 8.41 -34.91
N ILE A 537 -15.53 7.34 -34.12
CA ILE A 537 -16.04 6.06 -34.62
C ILE A 537 -17.55 5.88 -34.37
N LYS A 538 -18.22 6.82 -33.69
CA LYS A 538 -19.64 6.71 -33.30
C LYS A 538 -20.58 6.34 -34.45
N ASP A 539 -20.33 6.85 -35.65
CA ASP A 539 -21.21 6.62 -36.80
C ASP A 539 -21.12 5.18 -37.32
N ARG A 540 -19.99 4.49 -37.04
CA ARG A 540 -19.70 3.09 -37.39
C ARG A 540 -20.34 2.09 -36.41
N ILE A 541 -21.00 2.56 -35.35
CA ILE A 541 -21.67 1.71 -34.37
C ILE A 541 -22.93 1.08 -35.00
N ASP A 542 -23.01 -0.24 -34.91
CA ASP A 542 -24.11 -1.09 -35.38
C ASP A 542 -25.13 -1.32 -34.25
N VAL A 543 -26.06 -0.37 -34.12
CA VAL A 543 -27.03 -0.37 -33.02
C VAL A 543 -28.08 -1.47 -33.16
N GLU A 544 -28.46 -1.85 -34.38
CA GLU A 544 -29.43 -2.93 -34.59
C GLU A 544 -28.90 -4.27 -34.08
N ARG A 545 -27.62 -4.57 -34.34
CA ARG A 545 -26.94 -5.74 -33.77
C ARG A 545 -26.84 -5.64 -32.26
N TYR A 546 -26.42 -4.49 -31.72
CA TYR A 546 -26.30 -4.31 -30.27
C TYR A 546 -27.61 -4.51 -29.53
N CYS A 547 -28.72 -4.02 -30.09
CA CYS A 547 -30.04 -4.20 -29.51
C CYS A 547 -30.46 -5.67 -29.48
N LYS A 548 -30.19 -6.44 -30.54
CA LYS A 548 -30.44 -7.90 -30.58
C LYS A 548 -29.55 -8.70 -29.61
N GLU A 549 -28.33 -8.25 -29.40
CA GLU A 549 -27.36 -8.91 -28.51
C GLU A 549 -27.45 -8.48 -27.04
N LEU A 550 -28.24 -7.43 -26.74
CA LEU A 550 -28.50 -6.97 -25.38
C LEU A 550 -29.25 -8.06 -24.61
N GLY A 551 -28.61 -8.63 -23.58
CA GLY A 551 -29.14 -9.76 -22.81
C GLY A 551 -28.39 -11.10 -22.99
N TYR A 552 -27.53 -11.23 -24.00
CA TYR A 552 -26.77 -12.47 -24.28
C TYR A 552 -25.35 -12.53 -23.66
N SER A 553 -24.88 -11.48 -22.99
CA SER A 553 -23.49 -11.43 -22.48
C SER A 553 -23.37 -11.75 -21.00
N LYS A 554 -22.52 -12.72 -20.66
CA LYS A 554 -22.05 -12.99 -19.28
C LYS A 554 -20.99 -12.00 -18.79
N GLN A 555 -20.43 -11.17 -19.68
CA GLN A 555 -19.33 -10.24 -19.38
C GLN A 555 -19.87 -8.81 -19.17
N PRO A 556 -19.68 -8.21 -17.97
CA PRO A 556 -20.28 -6.92 -17.61
C PRO A 556 -19.87 -5.76 -18.53
N TYR A 557 -18.57 -5.64 -18.89
CA TYR A 557 -18.06 -4.58 -19.77
C TYR A 557 -18.64 -4.64 -21.20
N LYS A 558 -18.90 -5.84 -21.74
CA LYS A 558 -19.53 -5.98 -23.07
C LYS A 558 -20.96 -5.46 -23.08
N THR A 559 -21.70 -5.77 -22.03
CA THR A 559 -23.07 -5.26 -21.86
C THR A 559 -23.06 -3.74 -21.78
N LEU A 560 -22.15 -3.17 -20.98
CA LEU A 560 -22.04 -1.72 -20.84
C LEU A 560 -21.59 -1.03 -22.15
N ALA A 561 -20.66 -1.63 -22.90
CA ALA A 561 -20.23 -1.14 -24.21
C ALA A 561 -21.39 -1.05 -25.21
N ARG A 562 -22.22 -2.08 -25.27
CA ARG A 562 -23.42 -2.12 -26.12
C ARG A 562 -24.47 -1.09 -25.70
N ILE A 563 -24.71 -0.96 -24.39
CA ILE A 563 -25.60 0.06 -23.83
C ILE A 563 -25.13 1.47 -24.23
N LYS A 564 -23.83 1.75 -24.08
CA LYS A 564 -23.26 3.04 -24.51
C LYS A 564 -23.46 3.25 -26.01
N GLY A 565 -23.17 2.25 -26.84
CA GLY A 565 -23.38 2.34 -28.28
C GLY A 565 -24.85 2.62 -28.67
N ILE A 566 -25.81 2.00 -27.98
CA ILE A 566 -27.25 2.29 -28.13
C ILE A 566 -27.57 3.72 -27.73
N LEU A 567 -27.04 4.21 -26.61
CA LEU A 567 -27.31 5.56 -26.12
C LEU A 567 -26.65 6.64 -26.99
N MET A 568 -25.54 6.34 -27.65
CA MET A 568 -24.82 7.31 -28.51
C MET A 568 -25.50 7.61 -29.85
N LYS A 569 -26.37 6.72 -30.37
CA LYS A 569 -26.95 6.84 -31.72
C LYS A 569 -28.46 6.59 -31.68
N ARG A 570 -29.22 7.36 -32.46
CA ARG A 570 -30.69 7.26 -32.53
C ARG A 570 -31.12 5.85 -32.98
N THR A 571 -32.00 5.20 -32.23
CA THR A 571 -32.52 3.86 -32.53
C THR A 571 -34.00 3.68 -32.13
N GLU A 572 -34.54 2.48 -32.31
CA GLU A 572 -35.91 2.11 -31.94
C GLU A 572 -36.14 2.24 -30.43
N GLU A 573 -37.36 2.65 -30.08
CA GLU A 573 -37.77 2.93 -28.69
C GLU A 573 -37.61 1.72 -27.75
N ASN A 574 -37.84 0.51 -28.26
CA ASN A 574 -37.70 -0.73 -27.49
C ASN A 574 -36.24 -0.99 -27.04
N CYS A 575 -35.26 -0.58 -27.85
CA CYS A 575 -33.84 -0.76 -27.55
C CYS A 575 -33.38 0.14 -26.40
N TYR A 576 -33.88 1.38 -26.36
CA TYR A 576 -33.63 2.30 -25.24
C TYR A 576 -34.23 1.78 -23.94
N SER A 577 -35.47 1.29 -23.96
CA SER A 577 -36.11 0.74 -22.76
C SER A 577 -35.28 -0.41 -22.17
N LEU A 578 -34.86 -1.37 -23.00
CA LEU A 578 -34.06 -2.52 -22.56
C LEU A 578 -32.70 -2.10 -21.97
N ALA A 579 -32.03 -1.13 -22.59
CA ALA A 579 -30.76 -0.59 -22.08
C ALA A 579 -30.93 0.07 -20.70
N ILE A 580 -31.97 0.87 -20.54
CA ILE A 580 -32.29 1.56 -19.28
C ILE A 580 -32.72 0.55 -18.19
N ASP A 581 -33.46 -0.51 -18.53
CA ASP A 581 -33.85 -1.56 -17.57
C ASP A 581 -32.61 -2.31 -17.02
N ILE A 582 -31.62 -2.60 -17.87
CA ILE A 582 -30.36 -3.21 -17.44
C ILE A 582 -29.57 -2.25 -16.52
N LEU A 583 -29.49 -0.96 -16.87
CA LEU A 583 -28.82 0.05 -16.05
C LEU A 583 -29.51 0.25 -14.70
N LEU A 584 -30.84 0.23 -14.65
CA LEU A 584 -31.60 0.26 -13.40
C LEU A 584 -31.23 -0.93 -12.51
N SER A 585 -31.23 -2.15 -13.07
CA SER A 585 -30.80 -3.35 -12.34
C SER A 585 -29.35 -3.25 -11.83
N ALA A 586 -28.43 -2.71 -12.63
CA ALA A 586 -27.05 -2.47 -12.23
C ALA A 586 -26.96 -1.46 -11.06
N SER A 587 -27.67 -0.33 -11.16
CA SER A 587 -27.68 0.72 -10.13
C SER A 587 -28.24 0.22 -8.78
N LYS A 588 -29.28 -0.63 -8.80
CA LYS A 588 -29.84 -1.26 -7.58
C LYS A 588 -28.82 -2.14 -6.85
N ASN A 589 -27.85 -2.68 -7.58
CA ASN A 589 -26.75 -3.48 -7.04
C ASN A 589 -25.50 -2.64 -6.71
N GLY A 590 -25.61 -1.31 -6.71
CA GLY A 590 -24.52 -0.40 -6.34
C GLY A 590 -23.48 -0.14 -7.43
N LYS A 591 -23.73 -0.54 -8.68
CA LYS A 591 -22.80 -0.32 -9.81
C LYS A 591 -22.89 1.11 -10.35
N ILE A 592 -22.47 2.09 -9.56
CA ILE A 592 -22.57 3.52 -9.91
C ILE A 592 -21.68 3.92 -11.08
N GLU A 593 -20.56 3.23 -11.28
CA GLU A 593 -19.61 3.46 -12.36
C GLU A 593 -20.24 3.23 -13.74
N TRP A 594 -21.23 2.32 -13.83
CA TRP A 594 -22.01 2.09 -15.05
C TRP A 594 -22.83 3.32 -15.42
N ILE A 595 -23.46 3.96 -14.42
CA ILE A 595 -24.32 5.13 -14.64
C ILE A 595 -23.47 6.35 -15.00
N ARG A 596 -22.35 6.55 -14.29
CA ARG A 596 -21.39 7.62 -14.59
C ARG A 596 -20.87 7.54 -16.04
N PHE A 597 -20.62 6.32 -16.54
CA PHE A 597 -20.10 6.09 -17.89
C PHE A 597 -21.04 6.52 -19.03
N ILE A 598 -22.36 6.55 -18.77
CA ILE A 598 -23.41 6.78 -19.77
C ILE A 598 -24.25 8.03 -19.50
N LEU A 599 -23.94 8.79 -18.44
CA LEU A 599 -24.75 9.94 -17.99
C LEU A 599 -24.82 11.06 -19.05
N ASP A 600 -23.70 11.32 -19.74
CA ASP A 600 -23.65 12.32 -20.81
C ASP A 600 -24.48 11.90 -22.03
N ASP A 601 -24.54 10.59 -22.32
CA ASP A 601 -25.35 10.05 -23.40
C ASP A 601 -26.85 10.12 -23.08
N ILE A 602 -27.23 9.89 -21.82
CA ILE A 602 -28.62 10.10 -21.34
C ILE A 602 -29.00 11.57 -21.47
N LEU A 603 -28.18 12.49 -20.98
CA LEU A 603 -28.47 13.93 -21.04
C LEU A 603 -28.64 14.39 -22.49
N THR A 604 -27.77 13.95 -23.39
CA THR A 604 -27.81 14.29 -24.81
C THR A 604 -29.09 13.80 -25.49
N ASN A 605 -29.63 12.65 -25.07
CA ASN A 605 -30.78 12.00 -25.70
C ASN A 605 -32.07 12.06 -24.87
N ILE A 606 -32.12 12.88 -23.82
CA ILE A 606 -33.19 12.84 -22.80
C ILE A 606 -34.60 13.01 -23.37
N ASN A 607 -34.75 13.81 -24.42
CA ASN A 607 -36.05 14.05 -25.09
C ASN A 607 -36.64 12.76 -25.69
N TYR A 608 -35.82 11.81 -26.11
CA TYR A 608 -36.25 10.52 -26.66
C TYR A 608 -36.51 9.47 -25.57
N LEU A 609 -35.99 9.70 -24.36
CA LEU A 609 -36.07 8.75 -23.25
C LEU A 609 -37.24 9.03 -22.29
N LYS A 610 -38.14 9.98 -22.64
CA LYS A 610 -39.26 10.39 -21.79
C LYS A 610 -40.19 9.24 -21.38
N LYS A 611 -40.42 8.24 -22.25
CA LYS A 611 -41.24 7.07 -21.91
C LYS A 611 -40.57 6.13 -20.90
N SER A 612 -39.24 6.17 -20.78
CA SER A 612 -38.46 5.48 -19.74
C SER A 612 -38.15 6.37 -18.53
N SER A 613 -38.88 7.49 -18.37
CA SER A 613 -38.65 8.47 -17.29
C SER A 613 -38.68 7.83 -15.91
N TYR A 614 -39.58 6.87 -15.68
CA TYR A 614 -39.66 6.08 -14.45
C TYR A 614 -38.30 5.43 -14.11
N GLN A 615 -37.79 4.61 -15.03
CA GLN A 615 -36.57 3.85 -14.79
C GLN A 615 -35.35 4.77 -14.68
N ILE A 616 -35.32 5.87 -15.45
CA ILE A 616 -34.26 6.89 -15.33
C ILE A 616 -34.30 7.52 -13.94
N ILE A 617 -35.48 7.91 -13.45
CA ILE A 617 -35.64 8.47 -12.10
C ILE A 617 -35.16 7.48 -11.03
N ALA A 618 -35.57 6.21 -11.12
CA ALA A 618 -35.14 5.17 -10.18
C ALA A 618 -33.63 4.89 -10.25
N MET A 619 -33.07 4.85 -11.46
CA MET A 619 -31.65 4.64 -11.69
C MET A 619 -30.80 5.80 -11.13
N LEU A 620 -31.21 7.05 -11.39
CA LEU A 620 -30.53 8.24 -10.88
C LEU A 620 -30.68 8.37 -9.36
N PHE A 621 -31.83 7.97 -8.79
CA PHE A 621 -32.01 7.86 -7.35
C PHE A 621 -31.00 6.87 -6.74
N ASN A 622 -30.86 5.68 -7.33
CA ASN A 622 -29.88 4.67 -6.88
C ASN A 622 -28.44 5.15 -7.08
N TYR A 623 -28.14 5.95 -8.10
CA TYR A 623 -26.82 6.56 -8.28
C TYR A 623 -26.51 7.59 -7.18
N LEU A 624 -27.43 8.53 -6.92
CA LEU A 624 -27.24 9.58 -5.88
C LEU A 624 -27.16 9.04 -4.46
N LYS A 625 -27.68 7.83 -4.22
CA LYS A 625 -27.49 7.12 -2.95
C LYS A 625 -26.02 6.88 -2.61
N TYR A 626 -25.15 6.71 -3.61
CA TYR A 626 -23.74 6.34 -3.42
C TYR A 626 -22.76 7.39 -3.96
N SER A 627 -23.18 8.29 -4.84
CA SER A 627 -22.31 9.30 -5.45
C SER A 627 -22.96 10.67 -5.53
N ARG A 628 -22.20 11.72 -5.17
CA ARG A 628 -22.59 13.12 -5.40
C ARG A 628 -21.89 13.74 -6.61
N ASP A 629 -20.95 13.01 -7.21
CA ASP A 629 -20.30 13.39 -8.45
C ASP A 629 -21.39 13.47 -9.54
N ASP A 630 -21.41 14.55 -10.32
CA ASP A 630 -22.37 14.82 -11.39
C ASP A 630 -23.78 15.33 -10.97
N ILE A 631 -23.95 15.83 -9.75
CA ILE A 631 -25.26 16.33 -9.28
C ILE A 631 -25.91 17.36 -10.22
N ASP A 632 -25.13 18.27 -10.79
CA ASP A 632 -25.64 19.30 -11.73
C ASP A 632 -26.16 18.70 -13.03
N LYS A 633 -25.49 17.66 -13.53
CA LYS A 633 -25.95 16.94 -14.72
C LYS A 633 -27.23 16.16 -14.40
N ILE A 634 -27.31 15.55 -13.22
CA ILE A 634 -28.51 14.83 -12.76
C ILE A 634 -29.70 15.78 -12.62
N LYS A 635 -29.50 16.98 -12.05
CA LYS A 635 -30.54 18.01 -12.00
C LYS A 635 -31.05 18.38 -13.39
N LYS A 636 -30.15 18.60 -14.36
CA LYS A 636 -30.54 18.86 -15.76
C LYS A 636 -31.36 17.72 -16.34
N ILE A 637 -30.99 16.47 -16.12
CA ILE A 637 -31.76 15.31 -16.57
C ILE A 637 -33.13 15.29 -15.88
N PHE A 638 -33.16 15.43 -14.55
CA PHE A 638 -34.36 15.38 -13.72
C PHE A 638 -35.41 16.41 -14.15
N TYR A 639 -35.04 17.69 -14.30
CA TYR A 639 -35.98 18.75 -14.69
C TYR A 639 -36.60 18.54 -16.08
N ASN A 640 -35.97 17.77 -16.97
CA ASN A 640 -36.54 17.42 -18.28
C ASN A 640 -37.63 16.34 -18.20
N ILE A 641 -37.67 15.55 -17.11
CA ILE A 641 -38.55 14.37 -16.97
C ILE A 641 -39.40 14.35 -15.69
N GLU A 642 -39.27 15.34 -14.80
CA GLU A 642 -39.94 15.33 -13.48
C GLU A 642 -41.47 15.28 -13.57
N ASN A 643 -42.06 15.96 -14.57
CA ASN A 643 -43.50 16.04 -14.77
C ASN A 643 -44.08 14.80 -15.48
N GLU A 644 -43.22 13.91 -15.97
CA GLU A 644 -43.63 12.71 -16.71
C GLU A 644 -43.96 11.55 -15.76
N ASN A 645 -43.61 11.64 -14.47
CA ASN A 645 -43.68 10.49 -13.56
C ASN A 645 -43.96 10.83 -12.09
N LYS A 646 -44.94 10.16 -11.48
CA LYS A 646 -45.32 10.34 -10.05
C LYS A 646 -44.22 9.96 -9.05
N TYR A 647 -43.26 9.11 -9.42
CA TYR A 647 -42.14 8.70 -8.56
C TYR A 647 -40.98 9.71 -8.56
N SER A 648 -41.09 10.80 -9.34
CA SER A 648 -40.11 11.90 -9.36
C SER A 648 -39.84 12.49 -7.98
N ILE A 649 -40.83 12.43 -7.07
CA ILE A 649 -40.72 12.90 -5.69
C ILE A 649 -39.57 12.23 -4.92
N PHE A 650 -39.23 10.97 -5.19
CA PHE A 650 -38.12 10.30 -4.49
C PHE A 650 -36.76 10.86 -4.90
N LEU A 651 -36.51 11.03 -6.21
CA LEU A 651 -35.29 11.66 -6.69
C LEU A 651 -35.23 13.13 -6.29
N LYS A 652 -36.36 13.85 -6.41
CA LYS A 652 -36.48 15.23 -5.94
C LYS A 652 -36.10 15.36 -4.47
N SER A 653 -36.56 14.46 -3.62
CA SER A 653 -36.27 14.50 -2.18
C SER A 653 -34.76 14.38 -1.87
N LEU A 654 -34.00 13.62 -2.67
CA LEU A 654 -32.54 13.55 -2.58
C LEU A 654 -31.85 14.82 -3.12
N LEU A 655 -32.39 15.42 -4.18
CA LEU A 655 -31.89 16.69 -4.70
C LEU A 655 -32.12 17.83 -3.70
N ASP A 656 -33.32 17.91 -3.12
CA ASP A 656 -33.68 18.87 -2.07
C ASP A 656 -32.84 18.67 -0.80
N TYR A 657 -32.53 17.42 -0.46
CA TYR A 657 -31.58 17.10 0.60
C TYR A 657 -30.20 17.75 0.35
N ASN A 658 -29.69 17.63 -0.87
CA ASN A 658 -28.38 18.18 -1.24
C ASN A 658 -28.40 19.73 -1.32
N ASP A 659 -29.51 20.32 -1.75
CA ASP A 659 -29.71 21.77 -1.82
C ASP A 659 -30.07 22.41 -0.46
N SER A 660 -30.21 21.60 0.59
CA SER A 660 -30.61 22.02 1.93
C SER A 660 -31.99 22.71 1.97
N SER A 661 -32.91 22.30 1.10
CA SER A 661 -34.29 22.80 0.97
C SER A 661 -35.35 21.87 1.61
N LEU A 662 -34.94 21.07 2.60
CA LEU A 662 -35.74 19.99 3.22
C LEU A 662 -37.01 20.45 3.94
N ASP A 663 -37.10 21.73 4.32
CA ASP A 663 -38.26 22.26 5.06
C ASP A 663 -39.55 22.13 4.24
N ASN A 664 -39.46 22.41 2.93
CA ASN A 664 -40.58 22.38 1.99
C ASN A 664 -40.90 20.97 1.46
N LEU A 665 -40.12 19.95 1.82
CA LEU A 665 -40.33 18.59 1.35
C LEU A 665 -41.57 17.98 2.03
N SER A 666 -42.59 17.69 1.21
CA SER A 666 -43.83 16.99 1.58
C SER A 666 -44.14 15.85 0.62
N PHE A 667 -44.74 14.78 1.13
CA PHE A 667 -45.25 13.67 0.33
C PHE A 667 -46.76 13.55 0.55
N ASP A 668 -47.52 13.43 -0.54
CA ASP A 668 -48.99 13.36 -0.47
C ASP A 668 -49.49 12.00 0.06
N ASN A 669 -48.70 10.94 -0.15
CA ASN A 669 -49.02 9.58 0.29
C ASN A 669 -48.26 9.24 1.60
N PRO A 670 -48.94 8.85 2.70
CA PRO A 670 -48.28 8.56 3.98
C PRO A 670 -47.27 7.41 3.93
N LEU A 671 -47.49 6.41 3.07
CA LEU A 671 -46.54 5.32 2.85
C LEU A 671 -45.27 5.83 2.17
N TRP A 672 -45.42 6.65 1.12
CA TRP A 672 -44.29 7.26 0.42
C TRP A 672 -43.54 8.26 1.31
N ALA A 673 -44.26 9.01 2.14
CA ALA A 673 -43.67 9.85 3.18
C ALA A 673 -42.77 9.03 4.11
N THR A 674 -43.27 7.89 4.60
CA THR A 674 -42.53 7.03 5.52
C THR A 674 -41.30 6.41 4.86
N LEU A 675 -41.40 5.96 3.61
CA LEU A 675 -40.25 5.43 2.87
C LEU A 675 -39.23 6.52 2.52
N GLY A 676 -39.70 7.66 2.01
CA GLY A 676 -38.87 8.79 1.59
C GLY A 676 -38.13 9.41 2.77
N TYR A 677 -38.84 9.83 3.83
CA TYR A 677 -38.20 10.34 5.04
C TYR A 677 -37.36 9.27 5.74
N GLY A 678 -37.81 8.02 5.77
CA GLY A 678 -37.04 6.94 6.37
C GLY A 678 -35.69 6.74 5.67
N PHE A 679 -35.71 6.68 4.33
CA PHE A 679 -34.50 6.61 3.53
C PHE A 679 -33.60 7.85 3.69
N LEU A 680 -34.16 9.07 3.62
CA LEU A 680 -33.38 10.29 3.82
C LEU A 680 -32.76 10.35 5.21
N GLY A 681 -33.44 9.80 6.23
CA GLY A 681 -32.88 9.67 7.58
C GLY A 681 -31.67 8.72 7.59
N ILE A 682 -31.76 7.57 6.94
CA ILE A 682 -30.62 6.64 6.79
C ILE A 682 -29.50 7.31 6.00
N TYR A 683 -29.84 8.04 4.93
CA TYR A 683 -28.89 8.79 4.13
C TYR A 683 -28.21 9.91 4.94
N SER A 684 -28.95 10.57 5.84
CA SER A 684 -28.40 11.60 6.75
C SER A 684 -27.45 10.99 7.77
N LEU A 685 -27.81 9.82 8.32
CA LEU A 685 -26.91 9.04 9.16
C LEU A 685 -25.64 8.75 8.37
N SER A 686 -25.74 8.10 7.20
CA SER A 686 -24.63 7.77 6.32
C SER A 686 -23.86 8.95 5.70
N ASN A 687 -24.19 10.21 6.01
CA ASN A 687 -23.42 11.38 5.55
C ASN A 687 -23.00 12.31 6.69
N HIS A 688 -23.03 11.86 7.95
CA HIS A 688 -22.66 12.68 9.12
C HIS A 688 -23.54 13.93 9.36
N ASP A 689 -24.70 14.03 8.70
CA ASP A 689 -25.55 15.23 8.71
C ASP A 689 -26.59 15.21 9.85
N LEU A 690 -26.11 15.34 11.10
CA LEU A 690 -26.93 15.20 12.31
C LEU A 690 -28.13 16.17 12.39
N LEU A 691 -27.98 17.40 11.88
CA LEU A 691 -29.06 18.39 11.83
C LEU A 691 -30.17 17.95 10.87
N LYS A 692 -29.82 17.49 9.67
CA LYS A 692 -30.79 16.99 8.68
C LYS A 692 -31.48 15.73 9.19
N LEU A 693 -30.73 14.84 9.83
CA LEU A 693 -31.28 13.65 10.48
C LEU A 693 -32.37 14.01 11.49
N ALA A 694 -32.11 14.96 12.39
CA ALA A 694 -33.09 15.36 13.41
C ALA A 694 -34.38 15.92 12.79
N LEU A 695 -34.24 16.79 11.77
CA LEU A 695 -35.38 17.35 11.02
C LEU A 695 -36.20 16.27 10.30
N ILE A 696 -35.52 15.34 9.61
CA ILE A 696 -36.17 14.27 8.85
C ILE A 696 -36.81 13.24 9.78
N TYR A 697 -36.18 12.93 10.92
CA TYR A 697 -36.66 11.91 11.85
C TYR A 697 -38.02 12.27 12.46
N ASP A 698 -38.28 13.54 12.77
CA ASP A 698 -39.62 13.96 13.24
C ASP A 698 -40.69 13.77 12.16
N LYS A 699 -40.39 14.15 10.91
CA LYS A 699 -41.27 13.93 9.75
C LYS A 699 -41.54 12.43 9.54
N PHE A 700 -40.50 11.59 9.61
CA PHE A 700 -40.59 10.13 9.54
C PHE A 700 -41.44 9.53 10.67
N ARG A 701 -41.23 9.94 11.92
CA ARG A 701 -41.96 9.40 13.08
C ARG A 701 -43.46 9.67 12.97
N LYS A 702 -43.84 10.87 12.52
CA LYS A 702 -45.24 11.26 12.28
C LYS A 702 -45.87 10.39 11.19
N SER A 703 -45.20 10.23 10.05
CA SER A 703 -45.73 9.42 8.95
C SER A 703 -45.77 7.92 9.29
N TYR A 704 -44.74 7.39 9.96
CA TYR A 704 -44.70 5.99 10.42
C TYR A 704 -45.90 5.65 11.32
N SER A 705 -46.25 6.56 12.24
CA SER A 705 -47.37 6.36 13.16
C SER A 705 -48.71 6.25 12.41
N ILE A 706 -48.90 7.06 11.36
CA ILE A 706 -50.08 7.01 10.48
C ILE A 706 -50.11 5.69 9.69
N VAL A 707 -48.98 5.24 9.15
CA VAL A 707 -48.88 3.97 8.40
C VAL A 707 -49.13 2.76 9.31
N LYS A 708 -48.74 2.82 10.59
CA LYS A 708 -49.00 1.74 11.54
C LYS A 708 -50.45 1.71 12.02
N SER A 709 -51.09 2.87 12.19
CA SER A 709 -52.49 2.93 12.62
C SER A 709 -53.47 2.56 11.51
N ASN A 710 -53.11 2.83 10.26
CA ASN A 710 -53.97 2.63 9.11
C ASN A 710 -53.42 1.47 8.26
N LYS A 711 -54.24 0.45 7.95
CA LYS A 711 -53.85 -0.60 6.99
C LYS A 711 -53.82 -0.03 5.57
N ILE A 712 -52.74 0.67 5.22
CA ILE A 712 -52.55 1.31 3.92
C ILE A 712 -52.25 0.24 2.86
N ASN A 713 -52.75 0.45 1.64
CA ASN A 713 -52.45 -0.42 0.49
C ASN A 713 -50.94 -0.40 0.19
N THR A 714 -50.37 -1.59 0.02
CA THR A 714 -48.93 -1.82 -0.17
C THR A 714 -48.57 -2.34 -1.57
N ASP A 715 -49.56 -2.50 -2.45
CA ASP A 715 -49.39 -3.06 -3.79
C ASP A 715 -48.85 -2.02 -4.77
N ASP A 716 -47.58 -1.67 -4.62
CA ASP A 716 -46.83 -0.89 -5.61
C ASP A 716 -45.48 -1.58 -5.91
N PRO A 717 -45.37 -2.33 -7.02
CA PRO A 717 -44.15 -3.10 -7.34
C PRO A 717 -42.95 -2.21 -7.64
N HIS A 718 -43.18 -0.96 -8.07
CA HIS A 718 -42.13 0.00 -8.45
C HIS A 718 -41.33 0.51 -7.25
N LEU A 719 -41.88 0.46 -6.03
CA LEU A 719 -41.16 0.87 -4.83
C LEU A 719 -39.89 0.03 -4.57
N LYS A 720 -39.84 -1.21 -5.08
CA LYS A 720 -38.66 -2.09 -4.99
C LYS A 720 -37.48 -1.62 -5.84
N ASP A 721 -37.68 -0.68 -6.76
CA ASP A 721 -36.61 -0.10 -7.55
C ASP A 721 -35.91 1.05 -6.84
N PHE A 722 -36.57 1.66 -5.84
CA PHE A 722 -35.99 2.71 -4.98
C PHE A 722 -35.49 2.15 -3.64
N PHE A 723 -36.20 1.16 -3.09
CA PHE A 723 -35.96 0.68 -1.73
C PHE A 723 -35.75 -0.85 -1.70
N PRO A 724 -34.82 -1.37 -0.88
CA PRO A 724 -34.51 -2.80 -0.80
C PRO A 724 -35.56 -3.60 0.00
N ILE A 725 -36.80 -3.62 -0.49
CA ILE A 725 -37.94 -4.28 0.16
C ILE A 725 -37.91 -5.78 -0.13
N ASN A 726 -37.32 -6.56 0.79
CA ASN A 726 -37.15 -8.02 0.64
C ASN A 726 -38.23 -8.85 1.36
N ASN A 727 -38.57 -8.49 2.60
CA ASN A 727 -39.48 -9.27 3.48
C ASN A 727 -40.88 -8.65 3.59
N GLY A 728 -41.24 -7.77 2.65
CA GLY A 728 -42.47 -6.98 2.71
C GLY A 728 -42.24 -5.56 3.25
N ILE A 729 -43.15 -4.65 2.90
CA ILE A 729 -42.96 -3.22 3.13
C ILE A 729 -43.03 -2.84 4.61
N TYR A 730 -43.88 -3.51 5.41
CA TYR A 730 -44.02 -3.22 6.84
C TYR A 730 -42.78 -3.64 7.63
N ASP A 731 -42.20 -4.79 7.30
CA ASP A 731 -40.94 -5.25 7.90
C ASP A 731 -39.80 -4.29 7.58
N TYR A 732 -39.73 -3.79 6.33
CA TYR A 732 -38.73 -2.80 5.92
C TYR A 732 -38.91 -1.46 6.65
N ILE A 733 -40.16 -0.99 6.79
CA ILE A 733 -40.47 0.25 7.53
C ILE A 733 -40.13 0.11 9.02
N ASP A 734 -40.37 -1.05 9.62
CA ASP A 734 -39.95 -1.33 11.01
C ASP A 734 -38.42 -1.41 11.15
N GLU A 735 -37.73 -1.97 10.16
CA GLU A 735 -36.27 -1.98 10.13
C GLU A 735 -35.70 -0.55 10.03
N LEU A 736 -36.27 0.29 9.15
CA LEU A 736 -35.92 1.72 9.04
C LEU A 736 -36.13 2.42 10.38
N LYS A 737 -37.29 2.20 11.02
CA LYS A 737 -37.57 2.78 12.32
C LYS A 737 -36.53 2.39 13.36
N ASP A 738 -36.28 1.10 13.54
CA ASP A 738 -35.37 0.62 14.57
C ASP A 738 -33.94 1.16 14.32
N ARG A 739 -33.50 1.25 13.06
CA ARG A 739 -32.19 1.82 12.70
C ARG A 739 -32.13 3.34 12.94
N LEU A 740 -33.17 4.08 12.60
CA LEU A 740 -33.23 5.52 12.80
C LEU A 740 -33.29 5.89 14.29
N ASP A 741 -34.11 5.18 15.07
CA ASP A 741 -34.16 5.32 16.53
C ASP A 741 -32.75 5.12 17.11
N ALA A 742 -32.04 4.06 16.69
CA ALA A 742 -30.66 3.82 17.11
C ALA A 742 -29.73 4.98 16.71
N GLY A 743 -29.80 5.46 15.46
CA GLY A 743 -29.02 6.59 14.97
C GLY A 743 -29.25 7.89 15.76
N ILE A 744 -30.49 8.19 16.13
CA ILE A 744 -30.83 9.30 17.03
C ILE A 744 -30.23 9.07 18.41
N GLY A 745 -30.29 7.84 18.94
CA GLY A 745 -29.64 7.46 20.18
C GLY A 745 -28.15 7.81 20.22
N TYR A 746 -27.42 7.55 19.13
CA TYR A 746 -26.00 7.95 19.02
C TYR A 746 -25.81 9.45 18.87
N THR A 747 -26.67 10.09 18.08
CA THR A 747 -26.63 11.55 17.88
C THR A 747 -26.75 12.28 19.21
N LEU A 748 -27.67 11.84 20.08
CA LEU A 748 -27.87 12.41 21.42
C LEU A 748 -26.61 12.35 22.30
N LEU A 749 -25.75 11.35 22.12
CA LEU A 749 -24.51 11.23 22.88
C LEU A 749 -23.45 12.24 22.45
N LEU A 750 -23.54 12.72 21.19
CA LEU A 750 -22.67 13.72 20.58
C LEU A 750 -23.20 15.16 20.76
N THR A 751 -24.52 15.35 20.84
CA THR A 751 -25.17 16.68 20.84
C THR A 751 -25.96 16.96 22.12
N HIS A 752 -25.45 16.50 23.26
CA HIS A 752 -26.12 16.57 24.55
C HIS A 752 -26.40 18.02 25.01
N PRO A 753 -27.63 18.38 25.42
CA PRO A 753 -27.91 19.68 26.02
C PRO A 753 -27.24 19.85 27.38
N ARG A 754 -26.75 21.06 27.70
CA ARG A 754 -26.07 21.33 28.98
C ARG A 754 -26.98 21.21 30.21
N GLU A 755 -28.28 21.43 30.04
CA GLU A 755 -29.24 21.37 31.15
C GLU A 755 -29.73 19.95 31.47
N GLU A 756 -29.47 18.97 30.59
CA GLU A 756 -29.91 17.60 30.78
C GLU A 756 -28.89 16.74 31.55
N SER A 757 -29.37 15.68 32.22
CA SER A 757 -28.47 14.74 32.88
C SER A 757 -27.84 13.78 31.87
N ALA A 758 -26.50 13.73 31.80
CA ALA A 758 -25.77 12.76 30.99
C ALA A 758 -26.21 11.30 31.22
N ARG A 759 -26.58 10.96 32.46
CA ARG A 759 -27.12 9.64 32.78
C ARG A 759 -28.47 9.39 32.10
N ALA A 760 -29.38 10.36 32.15
CA ALA A 760 -30.68 10.25 31.51
C ALA A 760 -30.54 10.16 29.98
N THR A 761 -29.60 10.91 29.39
CA THR A 761 -29.31 10.85 27.96
C THR A 761 -28.75 9.48 27.54
N ILE A 762 -27.86 8.86 28.33
CA ILE A 762 -27.38 7.49 28.07
C ILE A 762 -28.53 6.47 28.18
N GLU A 763 -29.38 6.59 29.19
CA GLU A 763 -30.54 5.70 29.37
C GLU A 763 -31.55 5.83 28.21
N LEU A 764 -31.76 7.05 27.70
CA LEU A 764 -32.57 7.29 26.51
C LEU A 764 -31.94 6.70 25.25
N ALA A 765 -30.63 6.93 25.04
CA ALA A 765 -29.90 6.37 23.91
C ALA A 765 -29.95 4.83 23.91
N GLU A 766 -29.72 4.20 25.06
CA GLU A 766 -29.84 2.74 25.22
C GLU A 766 -31.24 2.24 24.88
N LYS A 767 -32.29 2.93 25.35
CA LYS A 767 -33.69 2.58 25.06
C LYS A 767 -33.99 2.64 23.56
N LEU A 768 -33.53 3.68 22.88
CA LEU A 768 -33.76 3.86 21.43
C LEU A 768 -33.10 2.76 20.59
N MET A 769 -31.96 2.22 21.02
CA MET A 769 -31.24 1.19 20.28
C MET A 769 -31.71 -0.25 20.56
N LEU A 770 -32.54 -0.47 21.58
CA LEU A 770 -32.82 -1.81 22.09
C LEU A 770 -33.41 -2.75 21.02
N ASN A 771 -34.32 -2.24 20.18
CA ASN A 771 -34.91 -3.01 19.09
C ASN A 771 -33.88 -3.34 18.01
N TRP A 772 -33.07 -2.35 17.63
CA TRP A 772 -31.99 -2.53 16.65
C TRP A 772 -30.97 -3.57 17.10
N TYR A 773 -30.57 -3.51 18.38
CA TYR A 773 -29.70 -4.52 19.01
C TYR A 773 -30.28 -5.92 18.90
N THR A 774 -31.57 -6.07 19.16
CA THR A 774 -32.27 -7.35 19.08
C THR A 774 -32.25 -7.90 17.65
N ARG A 775 -32.45 -7.04 16.65
CA ARG A 775 -32.31 -7.41 15.23
C ARG A 775 -30.89 -7.84 14.86
N ILE A 776 -29.88 -7.06 15.23
CA ILE A 776 -28.47 -7.40 14.96
C ILE A 776 -28.11 -8.74 15.61
N LYS A 777 -28.51 -8.99 16.86
CA LYS A 777 -28.28 -10.27 17.54
C LYS A 777 -28.90 -11.45 16.79
N ASN A 778 -30.11 -11.29 16.27
CA ASN A 778 -30.76 -12.33 15.48
C ASN A 778 -30.03 -12.57 14.15
N LYS A 779 -29.58 -11.50 13.46
CA LYS A 779 -28.77 -11.60 12.24
C LYS A 779 -27.41 -12.27 12.51
N LEU A 780 -26.75 -11.94 13.62
CA LEU A 780 -25.49 -12.54 14.05
C LEU A 780 -25.62 -14.06 14.28
N LYS A 781 -26.68 -14.51 14.95
CA LYS A 781 -26.99 -15.94 15.13
C LYS A 781 -27.18 -16.68 13.79
N SER A 782 -27.71 -15.99 12.78
CA SER A 782 -27.92 -16.56 11.44
C SER A 782 -26.68 -16.51 10.54
N GLY A 783 -25.58 -15.88 10.98
CA GLY A 783 -24.34 -15.75 10.21
C GLY A 783 -24.38 -14.73 9.06
N LYS A 784 -25.39 -13.86 9.01
CA LYS A 784 -25.65 -12.90 7.91
C LYS A 784 -25.39 -11.44 8.29
N ILE A 785 -24.41 -11.17 9.17
CA ILE A 785 -24.12 -9.82 9.65
C ILE A 785 -23.29 -9.02 8.62
N LYS A 786 -23.67 -7.77 8.36
CA LYS A 786 -22.91 -6.83 7.51
C LYS A 786 -21.85 -6.06 8.32
N ASP A 787 -20.90 -5.46 7.62
CA ASP A 787 -19.81 -4.69 8.23
C ASP A 787 -20.34 -3.50 9.07
N GLU A 788 -21.32 -2.75 8.55
CA GLU A 788 -22.02 -1.69 9.30
C GLU A 788 -22.71 -2.20 10.58
N GLU A 789 -23.35 -3.37 10.51
CA GLU A 789 -24.06 -3.97 11.66
C GLU A 789 -23.08 -4.47 12.74
N ALA A 790 -21.87 -4.88 12.34
CA ALA A 790 -20.80 -5.21 13.27
C ALA A 790 -20.28 -3.95 13.99
N MET A 791 -20.19 -2.83 13.28
CA MET A 791 -19.86 -1.53 13.87
C MET A 791 -20.94 -1.04 14.84
N ASP A 792 -22.22 -1.20 14.50
CA ASP A 792 -23.37 -0.94 15.37
C ASP A 792 -23.32 -1.75 16.67
N LEU A 793 -22.84 -3.00 16.61
CA LEU A 793 -22.68 -3.84 17.79
C LEU A 793 -21.60 -3.31 18.75
N LEU A 794 -20.44 -2.90 18.23
CA LEU A 794 -19.39 -2.24 19.04
C LEU A 794 -19.97 -1.00 19.74
N LYS A 795 -20.72 -0.20 18.99
CA LYS A 795 -21.31 1.03 19.49
C LYS A 795 -22.34 0.81 20.61
N ILE A 796 -23.14 -0.26 20.52
CA ILE A 796 -24.05 -0.64 21.61
C ILE A 796 -23.26 -0.99 22.87
N TYR A 797 -22.12 -1.68 22.74
CA TYR A 797 -21.25 -1.97 23.87
C TYR A 797 -20.55 -0.72 24.42
N GLN A 798 -20.19 0.23 23.56
CA GLN A 798 -19.66 1.53 24.00
C GLN A 798 -20.69 2.29 24.85
N ILE A 799 -21.98 2.22 24.54
CA ILE A 799 -23.04 2.87 25.34
C ILE A 799 -23.22 2.17 26.68
N LYS A 800 -23.23 0.84 26.71
CA LYS A 800 -23.21 0.08 27.97
C LYS A 800 -21.98 0.42 28.82
N LEU A 801 -20.83 0.61 28.17
CA LEU A 801 -19.59 0.99 28.84
C LEU A 801 -19.73 2.38 29.47
N MET A 802 -20.24 3.36 28.70
CA MET A 802 -20.52 4.71 29.20
C MET A 802 -21.52 4.71 30.37
N LYS A 803 -22.57 3.90 30.32
CA LYS A 803 -23.54 3.72 31.41
C LYS A 803 -22.88 3.20 32.69
N SER A 804 -21.94 2.27 32.55
CA SER A 804 -21.18 1.76 33.69
C SER A 804 -20.25 2.84 34.27
N LEU A 805 -19.56 3.58 33.40
CA LEU A 805 -18.65 4.66 33.80
C LEU A 805 -19.38 5.80 34.53
N ILE A 806 -20.51 6.29 33.99
CA ILE A 806 -21.27 7.39 34.60
C ILE A 806 -21.84 7.00 35.98
N SER A 807 -22.13 5.71 36.20
CA SER A 807 -22.73 5.18 37.43
C SER A 807 -21.71 4.94 38.56
N GLY A 808 -20.41 4.99 38.28
CA GLY A 808 -19.34 4.86 39.28
C GLY A 808 -19.16 3.45 39.86
N GLY A 809 -19.77 2.41 39.28
CA GLY A 809 -19.64 1.03 39.73
C GLY A 809 -18.24 0.46 39.47
N LYS A 810 -17.49 0.12 40.54
CA LYS A 810 -16.06 -0.29 40.46
C LYS A 810 -15.76 -1.53 39.61
N TYR A 811 -16.76 -2.31 39.17
CA TYR A 811 -16.55 -3.57 38.45
C TYR A 811 -17.48 -3.83 37.25
N GLU A 812 -18.53 -3.03 37.04
CA GLU A 812 -19.51 -3.26 35.97
C GLU A 812 -18.91 -3.06 34.57
N TYR A 813 -17.93 -2.17 34.42
CA TYR A 813 -17.31 -1.91 33.13
C TYR A 813 -16.54 -3.13 32.61
N LYS A 814 -16.08 -4.03 33.49
CA LYS A 814 -15.27 -5.20 33.11
C LYS A 814 -16.08 -6.22 32.32
N SER A 815 -17.36 -6.43 32.63
CA SER A 815 -18.21 -7.34 31.85
C SER A 815 -18.46 -6.78 30.45
N VAL A 816 -18.67 -5.48 30.33
CA VAL A 816 -18.81 -4.82 29.02
C VAL A 816 -17.51 -4.89 28.22
N LEU A 817 -16.34 -4.75 28.87
CA LEU A 817 -15.06 -4.96 28.19
C LEU A 817 -14.90 -6.39 27.69
N GLN A 818 -15.41 -7.40 28.41
CA GLN A 818 -15.42 -8.79 27.92
C GLN A 818 -16.29 -8.93 26.66
N ASP A 819 -17.48 -8.33 26.63
CA ASP A 819 -18.33 -8.30 25.43
C ASP A 819 -17.59 -7.66 24.23
N ILE A 820 -16.78 -6.62 24.46
CA ILE A 820 -15.95 -5.98 23.42
C ILE A 820 -14.79 -6.87 22.96
N VAL A 821 -14.23 -7.69 23.86
CA VAL A 821 -13.17 -8.66 23.50
C VAL A 821 -13.69 -9.71 22.53
N GLU A 822 -14.94 -10.17 22.70
CA GLU A 822 -15.57 -11.16 21.81
C GLU A 822 -15.74 -10.67 20.35
N LEU A 823 -15.72 -9.35 20.12
CA LEU A 823 -15.79 -8.77 18.77
C LEU A 823 -14.55 -9.06 17.92
N GLU A 824 -13.44 -9.53 18.50
CA GLU A 824 -12.25 -9.91 17.74
C GLU A 824 -12.51 -11.07 16.77
N ASP A 825 -13.37 -12.02 17.15
CA ASP A 825 -13.74 -13.12 16.26
C ASP A 825 -14.66 -12.67 15.14
N LEU A 826 -15.46 -11.63 15.39
CA LEU A 826 -16.27 -10.99 14.36
C LEU A 826 -15.39 -10.24 13.36
N SER A 827 -14.33 -9.54 13.81
CA SER A 827 -13.43 -8.78 12.93
C SER A 827 -12.73 -9.63 11.87
N LYS A 828 -12.60 -10.95 12.09
CA LYS A 828 -12.07 -11.90 11.10
C LYS A 828 -13.00 -12.13 9.92
N LYS A 829 -14.29 -11.81 10.05
CA LYS A 829 -15.34 -11.99 9.04
C LYS A 829 -15.70 -10.70 8.29
N ILE A 830 -15.13 -9.57 8.72
CA ILE A 830 -15.36 -8.23 8.14
C ILE A 830 -14.43 -8.02 6.95
N TYR A 831 -14.97 -7.44 5.88
CA TYR A 831 -14.23 -7.15 4.64
C TYR A 831 -13.63 -5.74 4.68
N GLU A 832 -14.36 -4.76 5.18
CA GLU A 832 -13.95 -3.36 5.24
C GLU A 832 -12.76 -3.16 6.21
N PRO A 833 -11.60 -2.64 5.71
CA PRO A 833 -10.38 -2.53 6.51
C PRO A 833 -10.50 -1.65 7.76
N ASP A 834 -11.34 -0.62 7.72
CA ASP A 834 -11.46 0.35 8.81
C ASP A 834 -12.42 -0.13 9.90
N VAL A 835 -13.56 -0.73 9.54
CA VAL A 835 -14.44 -1.43 10.50
C VAL A 835 -13.66 -2.53 11.20
N LYS A 836 -12.92 -3.36 10.43
CA LYS A 836 -12.07 -4.41 10.97
C LYS A 836 -11.01 -3.83 11.92
N GLY A 837 -10.39 -2.73 11.52
CA GLY A 837 -9.43 -1.96 12.31
C GLY A 837 -9.99 -1.52 13.66
N SER A 838 -11.12 -0.82 13.64
CA SER A 838 -11.84 -0.32 14.81
C SER A 838 -12.22 -1.42 15.80
N LEU A 839 -12.83 -2.50 15.31
CA LEU A 839 -13.17 -3.65 16.15
C LEU A 839 -11.91 -4.24 16.82
N SER A 840 -10.84 -4.45 16.03
CA SER A 840 -9.60 -5.01 16.55
C SER A 840 -8.88 -4.09 17.53
N ILE A 841 -8.90 -2.77 17.32
CA ILE A 841 -8.35 -1.78 18.26
C ILE A 841 -9.14 -1.78 19.56
N ALA A 842 -10.48 -1.74 19.50
CA ALA A 842 -11.34 -1.76 20.68
C ALA A 842 -11.14 -3.04 21.51
N SER A 843 -11.15 -4.22 20.86
CA SER A 843 -10.88 -5.49 21.54
C SER A 843 -9.47 -5.53 22.12
N TYR A 844 -8.46 -5.01 21.42
CA TYR A 844 -7.09 -4.95 21.92
C TYR A 844 -6.98 -4.10 23.19
N ILE A 845 -7.51 -2.87 23.18
CA ILE A 845 -7.48 -1.98 24.34
C ILE A 845 -8.24 -2.60 25.51
N ALA A 846 -9.40 -3.20 25.26
CA ALA A 846 -10.18 -3.91 26.28
C ALA A 846 -9.36 -5.02 26.95
N LYS A 847 -8.68 -5.89 26.17
CA LYS A 847 -7.78 -6.92 26.70
C LYS A 847 -6.66 -6.34 27.55
N ARG A 848 -6.01 -5.27 27.10
CA ARG A 848 -4.91 -4.60 27.82
C ARG A 848 -5.39 -4.05 29.16
N VAL A 849 -6.54 -3.38 29.20
CA VAL A 849 -7.15 -2.87 30.44
C VAL A 849 -7.51 -4.01 31.41
N LEU A 850 -8.02 -5.12 30.88
CA LEU A 850 -8.38 -6.32 31.65
C LEU A 850 -7.15 -7.09 32.17
N GLY A 851 -5.93 -6.71 31.79
CA GLY A 851 -4.69 -7.36 32.22
C GLY A 851 -4.37 -8.65 31.47
N MET A 852 -5.00 -8.88 30.31
CA MET A 852 -4.67 -10.01 29.45
C MET A 852 -3.33 -9.73 28.75
N GLU A 853 -2.44 -10.72 28.68
CA GLU A 853 -1.16 -10.58 27.98
C GLU A 853 -1.39 -10.43 26.47
N GLU A 854 -1.18 -9.21 25.96
CA GLU A 854 -1.26 -8.90 24.55
C GLU A 854 -0.03 -8.13 24.10
N LYS A 855 0.58 -8.60 22.99
CA LYS A 855 1.71 -7.90 22.38
C LYS A 855 1.19 -6.78 21.49
N PRO A 856 1.84 -5.60 21.47
CA PRO A 856 1.50 -4.54 20.52
C PRO A 856 1.50 -5.07 19.08
N ARG A 857 0.50 -4.70 18.30
CA ARG A 857 0.35 -5.07 16.89
C ARG A 857 0.13 -3.83 16.04
N LEU A 858 0.32 -3.98 14.73
CA LEU A 858 -0.05 -2.95 13.76
C LEU A 858 -1.53 -3.11 13.42
N PHE A 859 -2.28 -2.02 13.44
CA PHE A 859 -3.68 -1.97 13.08
C PHE A 859 -3.86 -1.06 11.85
N SER A 860 -4.85 -1.38 11.01
CA SER A 860 -5.48 -0.40 10.12
C SER A 860 -6.58 0.32 10.90
N GLY A 861 -6.96 1.51 10.46
CA GLY A 861 -8.03 2.29 11.10
C GLY A 861 -7.87 3.77 10.79
N THR A 862 -8.85 4.56 11.21
CA THR A 862 -8.81 6.01 11.03
C THR A 862 -7.66 6.63 11.83
N THR A 863 -7.24 7.84 11.45
CA THR A 863 -6.20 8.61 12.17
C THR A 863 -6.52 8.74 13.66
N LEU A 864 -7.80 8.91 14.01
CA LEU A 864 -8.25 9.02 15.40
C LEU A 864 -8.16 7.69 16.15
N ASP A 865 -8.58 6.57 15.55
CA ASP A 865 -8.52 5.25 16.19
C ASP A 865 -7.07 4.85 16.47
N LEU A 866 -6.18 5.13 15.53
CA LEU A 866 -4.74 4.93 15.69
C LEU A 866 -4.17 5.81 16.81
N LEU A 867 -4.59 7.07 16.90
CA LEU A 867 -4.20 7.95 18.01
C LEU A 867 -4.66 7.36 19.35
N ILE A 868 -5.92 6.94 19.47
CA ILE A 868 -6.47 6.34 20.69
C ILE A 868 -5.69 5.09 21.07
N TYR A 869 -5.39 4.21 20.11
CA TYR A 869 -4.56 3.02 20.32
C TYR A 869 -3.18 3.35 20.89
N ILE A 870 -2.44 4.27 20.26
CA ILE A 870 -1.09 4.64 20.68
C ILE A 870 -1.12 5.32 22.04
N SER A 871 -2.08 6.21 22.25
CA SER A 871 -2.28 6.94 23.51
C SER A 871 -2.55 5.98 24.65
N SER A 872 -3.41 4.98 24.40
CA SER A 872 -3.73 3.93 25.37
C SER A 872 -2.49 3.14 25.76
N GLU A 873 -1.63 2.83 24.79
CA GLU A 873 -0.38 2.11 25.04
C GLU A 873 0.62 2.93 25.87
N ILE A 874 0.76 4.23 25.58
CA ILE A 874 1.61 5.14 26.37
C ILE A 874 1.09 5.24 27.81
N LEU A 875 -0.22 5.46 27.98
CA LEU A 875 -0.85 5.62 29.29
C LEU A 875 -0.82 4.34 30.13
N LEU A 876 -0.80 3.17 29.48
CA LEU A 876 -0.64 1.86 30.11
C LEU A 876 0.84 1.43 30.28
N GLY A 877 1.81 2.35 30.07
CA GLY A 877 3.21 2.16 30.43
C GLY A 877 4.13 1.65 29.33
N ALA A 878 3.80 1.81 28.05
CA ALA A 878 4.72 1.51 26.94
C ALA A 878 5.67 2.71 26.66
N GLU A 879 7.00 2.49 26.70
CA GLU A 879 7.99 3.59 26.69
C GLU A 879 8.43 4.10 25.30
N ASP A 880 7.95 3.55 24.18
CA ASP A 880 8.62 3.75 22.86
C ASP A 880 7.69 4.23 21.72
N LYS A 881 6.72 5.12 22.01
CA LYS A 881 5.73 5.59 21.00
C LYS A 881 5.50 7.10 20.92
N SER A 882 6.24 7.93 21.67
CA SER A 882 6.00 9.39 21.78
C SER A 882 6.08 10.14 20.45
N LYS A 883 7.09 9.86 19.62
CA LYS A 883 7.27 10.54 18.32
C LYS A 883 6.16 10.22 17.33
N PHE A 884 5.68 8.97 17.32
CA PHE A 884 4.58 8.56 16.46
C PHE A 884 3.23 9.12 16.96
N PHE A 885 3.06 9.19 18.28
CA PHE A 885 1.94 9.89 18.91
C PHE A 885 1.90 11.37 18.50
N ASP A 886 3.01 12.09 18.63
CA ASP A 886 3.09 13.52 18.26
C ASP A 886 2.81 13.74 16.76
N PHE A 887 3.27 12.83 15.90
CA PHE A 887 2.96 12.85 14.46
C PHE A 887 1.45 12.81 14.19
N ILE A 888 0.74 11.81 14.74
CA ILE A 888 -0.70 11.63 14.49
C ILE A 888 -1.50 12.77 15.15
N ALA A 889 -1.12 13.17 16.37
CA ALA A 889 -1.76 14.28 17.08
C ALA A 889 -1.70 15.59 16.28
N ASN A 890 -0.55 15.89 15.66
CA ASN A 890 -0.40 17.11 14.87
C ASN A 890 -1.22 17.09 13.57
N GLN A 891 -1.35 15.93 12.90
CA GLN A 891 -2.23 15.81 11.73
C GLN A 891 -3.68 16.17 12.04
N ILE A 892 -4.18 15.79 13.22
CA ILE A 892 -5.56 16.09 13.63
C ILE A 892 -5.69 17.55 14.08
N LYS A 893 -4.69 18.11 14.77
CA LYS A 893 -4.71 19.52 15.24
C LYS A 893 -4.77 20.54 14.10
N ASN A 894 -4.20 20.21 12.93
CA ASN A 894 -4.14 21.09 11.76
C ASN A 894 -5.42 21.11 10.92
N LYS A 895 -6.45 20.34 11.28
CA LYS A 895 -7.78 20.48 10.66
C LYS A 895 -8.44 21.78 11.14
N GLU A 896 -9.22 22.43 10.26
CA GLU A 896 -9.84 23.73 10.52
C GLU A 896 -10.64 23.71 11.84
N GLU A 897 -11.59 22.77 12.03
CA GLU A 897 -12.40 22.61 13.26
C GLU A 897 -12.89 21.15 13.47
N GLY A 898 -13.35 20.78 14.68
CA GLY A 898 -13.99 19.47 14.98
C GLY A 898 -13.73 18.89 16.38
N ILE A 899 -14.61 17.98 16.84
CA ILE A 899 -14.50 17.28 18.15
C ILE A 899 -13.19 16.47 18.29
N ASP A 900 -12.63 15.99 17.18
CA ASP A 900 -11.34 15.29 17.15
C ASP A 900 -10.21 16.17 17.67
N LYS A 901 -10.17 17.45 17.26
CA LYS A 901 -9.14 18.43 17.68
C LYS A 901 -9.22 18.67 19.19
N ALA A 902 -10.44 18.82 19.72
CA ALA A 902 -10.68 18.98 21.15
C ALA A 902 -10.22 17.73 21.93
N LEU A 903 -10.58 16.54 21.45
CA LEU A 903 -10.17 15.26 22.04
C LEU A 903 -8.65 15.08 22.04
N VAL A 904 -7.96 15.38 20.94
CA VAL A 904 -6.49 15.32 20.86
C VAL A 904 -5.84 16.28 21.86
N GLY A 905 -6.38 17.49 22.02
CA GLY A 905 -5.91 18.45 23.03
C GLY A 905 -5.93 17.87 24.45
N ILE A 906 -7.03 17.20 24.81
CA ILE A 906 -7.18 16.55 26.11
C ILE A 906 -6.20 15.37 26.26
N ILE A 907 -6.14 14.47 25.28
CA ILE A 907 -5.26 13.29 25.30
C ILE A 907 -3.79 13.69 25.45
N VAL A 908 -3.33 14.66 24.66
CA VAL A 908 -1.96 15.18 24.69
C VAL A 908 -1.63 15.73 26.07
N SER A 909 -2.55 16.50 26.65
CA SER A 909 -2.34 17.13 27.97
C SER A 909 -2.29 16.08 29.10
N VAL A 910 -3.13 15.04 29.03
CA VAL A 910 -3.09 13.91 29.97
C VAL A 910 -1.79 13.12 29.85
N ILE A 911 -1.32 12.82 28.63
CA ILE A 911 -0.06 12.10 28.41
C ILE A 911 1.15 12.91 28.92
N ARG A 912 1.15 14.22 28.68
CA ARG A 912 2.24 15.13 29.09
C ARG A 912 2.15 15.54 30.56
N ASN A 913 1.10 15.16 31.27
CA ASN A 913 0.77 15.64 32.62
C ASN A 913 0.75 17.18 32.72
N ASP A 914 0.30 17.89 31.67
CA ASP A 914 0.21 19.36 31.65
C ASP A 914 -1.19 19.79 32.09
N LYS A 915 -1.32 20.16 33.36
CA LYS A 915 -2.60 20.53 33.96
C LYS A 915 -3.18 21.82 33.36
N LYS A 916 -2.35 22.79 33.02
CA LYS A 916 -2.80 24.09 32.52
C LYS A 916 -3.39 23.95 31.11
N GLU A 917 -2.71 23.20 30.25
CA GLU A 917 -3.21 22.91 28.90
C GLU A 917 -4.40 21.95 28.93
N LEU A 918 -4.44 21.03 29.90
CA LEU A 918 -5.61 20.15 30.10
C LEU A 918 -6.87 20.95 30.44
N ASP A 919 -6.79 21.89 31.40
CA ASP A 919 -7.93 22.72 31.80
C ASP A 919 -8.46 23.54 30.63
N LYS A 920 -7.56 24.18 29.85
CA LYS A 920 -7.91 24.90 28.61
C LYS A 920 -8.56 24.00 27.56
N ALA A 921 -8.00 22.81 27.35
CA ALA A 921 -8.53 21.88 26.35
C ALA A 921 -9.93 21.38 26.71
N ILE A 922 -10.19 21.13 28.00
CA ILE A 922 -11.51 20.77 28.51
C ILE A 922 -12.49 21.94 28.37
N GLU A 923 -12.08 23.16 28.71
CA GLU A 923 -12.90 24.36 28.57
C GLU A 923 -13.30 24.59 27.11
N TYR A 924 -12.31 24.59 26.20
CA TYR A 924 -12.56 24.67 24.76
C TYR A 924 -13.52 23.57 24.27
N ALA A 925 -13.33 22.33 24.71
CA ALA A 925 -14.20 21.22 24.34
C ALA A 925 -15.63 21.40 24.86
N ARG A 926 -15.81 21.92 26.08
CA ARG A 926 -17.14 22.20 26.66
C ARG A 926 -17.84 23.36 25.98
N GLU A 927 -17.09 24.39 25.59
CA GLU A 927 -17.62 25.56 24.90
C GLU A 927 -18.16 25.21 23.51
N ASN A 928 -17.44 24.37 22.77
CA ASN A 928 -17.70 24.12 21.35
C ASN A 928 -18.39 22.77 21.05
N TYR A 929 -18.22 21.74 21.89
CA TYR A 929 -18.60 20.35 21.57
C TYR A 929 -19.11 19.58 22.81
N TYR A 930 -19.93 20.22 23.63
CA TYR A 930 -20.48 19.60 24.84
C TYR A 930 -21.22 18.30 24.51
N SER A 931 -20.75 17.18 25.06
CA SER A 931 -21.26 15.83 24.79
C SER A 931 -21.15 14.96 26.05
N VAL A 932 -22.00 13.93 26.15
CA VAL A 932 -21.93 12.98 27.28
C VAL A 932 -20.59 12.23 27.28
N MET A 933 -20.08 11.90 26.09
CA MET A 933 -18.79 11.24 25.92
C MET A 933 -17.66 12.08 26.54
N LEU A 934 -17.65 13.39 26.27
CA LEU A 934 -16.67 14.32 26.83
C LEU A 934 -16.81 14.46 28.35
N GLU A 935 -18.04 14.51 28.87
CA GLU A 935 -18.27 14.55 30.31
C GLU A 935 -17.66 13.34 31.00
N ILE A 936 -17.93 12.13 30.49
CA ILE A 936 -17.34 10.88 31.00
C ILE A 936 -15.81 10.93 30.93
N LEU A 937 -15.24 11.30 29.78
CA LEU A 937 -13.80 11.37 29.59
C LEU A 937 -13.15 12.32 30.61
N SER A 938 -13.76 13.50 30.82
CA SER A 938 -13.25 14.53 31.74
C SER A 938 -13.21 14.06 33.21
N ARG A 939 -14.12 13.17 33.62
CA ARG A 939 -14.13 12.60 34.99
C ARG A 939 -12.90 11.75 35.30
N TYR A 940 -12.26 11.18 34.28
CA TYR A 940 -11.18 10.20 34.44
C TYR A 940 -9.79 10.71 34.06
N VAL A 941 -9.61 11.99 33.74
CA VAL A 941 -8.30 12.57 33.33
C VAL A 941 -7.18 12.34 34.36
N ASN A 942 -7.51 12.13 35.63
CA ASN A 942 -6.56 11.88 36.71
C ASN A 942 -6.27 10.38 36.95
N ASP A 943 -7.01 9.46 36.32
CA ASP A 943 -6.79 8.01 36.41
C ASP A 943 -6.45 7.49 35.02
N ARG A 944 -5.16 7.26 34.75
CA ARG A 944 -4.68 6.83 33.42
C ARG A 944 -5.38 5.57 32.91
N LYS A 945 -5.67 4.61 33.79
CA LYS A 945 -6.30 3.35 33.38
C LYS A 945 -7.76 3.59 33.02
N MET A 946 -8.49 4.33 33.86
CA MET A 946 -9.90 4.64 33.59
C MET A 946 -10.08 5.65 32.46
N PHE A 947 -9.12 6.55 32.24
CA PHE A 947 -9.07 7.41 31.08
C PHE A 947 -8.99 6.59 29.79
N VAL A 948 -8.14 5.56 29.75
CA VAL A 948 -8.07 4.63 28.61
C VAL A 948 -9.40 3.89 28.39
N VAL A 949 -10.10 3.50 29.45
CA VAL A 949 -11.45 2.92 29.32
C VAL A 949 -12.44 3.94 28.74
N ALA A 950 -12.36 5.19 29.17
CA ALA A 950 -13.20 6.28 28.68
C ALA A 950 -12.84 6.74 27.24
N LEU A 951 -11.70 6.31 26.68
CA LEU A 951 -11.38 6.52 25.26
C LEU A 951 -12.03 5.49 24.33
N ILE A 952 -12.40 4.30 24.82
CA ILE A 952 -13.02 3.25 23.99
C ILE A 952 -14.30 3.71 23.26
N PRO A 953 -15.19 4.52 23.87
CA PRO A 953 -16.36 5.07 23.19
C PRO A 953 -16.06 5.89 21.93
N TYR A 954 -14.85 6.43 21.79
CA TYR A 954 -14.45 7.23 20.63
C TYR A 954 -13.93 6.38 19.45
N ILE A 955 -13.67 5.08 19.67
CA ILE A 955 -13.18 4.18 18.62
C ILE A 955 -14.28 3.93 17.59
N GLY A 956 -13.98 4.21 16.33
CA GLY A 956 -14.92 4.11 15.22
C GLY A 956 -16.14 5.03 15.38
N MET A 957 -16.04 6.09 16.19
CA MET A 957 -17.10 7.07 16.38
C MET A 957 -17.66 7.55 15.02
N TRP A 958 -16.76 7.85 14.07
CA TRP A 958 -17.10 8.32 12.73
C TRP A 958 -17.55 7.25 11.73
N HIS A 959 -17.37 5.95 12.03
CA HIS A 959 -17.92 4.86 11.22
C HIS A 959 -19.44 4.71 11.33
N PHE A 960 -20.11 5.54 12.15
CA PHE A 960 -21.57 5.54 12.17
C PHE A 960 -22.23 6.32 11.06
N LEU A 961 -21.41 6.96 10.25
CA LEU A 961 -21.91 8.08 9.52
C LEU A 961 -21.53 8.06 8.04
N GLY A 962 -21.13 6.90 7.49
CA GLY A 962 -20.99 6.66 6.04
C GLY A 962 -19.69 5.95 5.65
N GLY A 963 -19.80 4.90 4.83
CA GLY A 963 -18.73 4.36 3.99
C GLY A 963 -18.92 4.75 2.54
#